data_AF-A0A9P5BCV3-F1
#
_entry.id   AF-A0A9P5BCV3-F1
#
_cell.length_a   1.000
_cell.length_b   1.000
_cell.length_c   1.000
_cell.angle_alpha   90.00
_cell.angle_beta   90.00
_cell.angle_gamma   90.00
#
_symmetry.space_group_name_H-M   'P 1'
#
loop_
_entity.id
_entity.type
_entity.pdbx_description
1 polymer ?
#
loop_
_entity_poly.entity_id
_entity_poly.type
_entity_poly.pdbx_seq_one_letter_code
_entity_poly.pdbx_strand_id
1 'polypeptide(L)'
;MTTQFVPAGWPIDPRSQRFIYDEATKNIINLEQEQATAKRLQNNKLQGYDEVVAISEETLNTTLRLRYSHVLKKKKDLRLREFNHVIPRFGVMKAKITAPHLQLVVDKNGGQSVLFFVNFQSGTFEWWRGSDPSNFEKFVQKVDGWSVALEVNFNKKDLARPPSPVYKQISTMTPGSYSVSQILLTLSNASVASINMEASNFPNTPDLNRKRDMYDLVIADFKRYFDQYLQWLKRGPYSVLGYTIQLNKTADSQLPRELQPTDVFLRTQIYTPCTEAFKNQFPNTKRPVRGGLDALMFLQMTGNKSPPEERYYDDRLPTNWVTGKVDCSLTMSKSVFWDSYLVDKFSVFNLQALSIANDIWWWIRSNDRSLNRPWQLTSKERPTTARWSPTADGASYVWREPVVKELPDREFESWTTLVGNNMEWKPGTDEIDIFMYIHSMRRIEHSRGFYHNSLELRWRLKLRLNTIKDGKLEAIITSDSPQVKSQQIHADSKSWFISDNDRRELESKTEEAVKAALAKRELTKDLSEILNDKSKFVFPGAGEFAMREPKFNAQGDLQLDLTLKSEDIIVDDTFHLIVNAKGSEPHEKWLKLETREENTWRAVLVKDQAEGTEFQISDGNLVMDIKGLPEGPRAGISNISSESRQRLMVFNSEEEYEDFEKEQDDAKKRQKCEFSVTGSEVLFSRDNGKTWHRRFYLKGDMVGFTFGDPHPYYDDEDVKLFMLDAIY
;
A
#
# COMPACT_ATOMS: atom_id res chain seq x y z
N MET A 1 -9.95 -43.87 -33.80
CA MET A 1 -9.86 -43.28 -32.45
C MET A 1 -10.06 -41.79 -32.61
N THR A 2 -11.22 -41.31 -32.18
CA THR A 2 -11.76 -39.97 -32.43
C THR A 2 -11.06 -38.92 -31.57
N THR A 3 -10.55 -37.89 -32.23
CA THR A 3 -9.99 -36.67 -31.64
C THR A 3 -11.13 -35.83 -31.05
N GLN A 4 -11.23 -35.79 -29.72
CA GLN A 4 -12.05 -34.80 -29.02
C GLN A 4 -11.22 -33.52 -28.84
N PHE A 5 -11.62 -32.46 -29.57
CA PHE A 5 -11.26 -31.09 -29.26
C PHE A 5 -11.78 -30.74 -27.86
N VAL A 6 -10.89 -30.41 -26.94
CA VAL A 6 -11.24 -29.73 -25.68
C VAL A 6 -11.40 -28.24 -26.00
N PRO A 7 -12.57 -27.61 -25.79
CA PRO A 7 -12.72 -26.17 -25.99
C PRO A 7 -11.90 -25.42 -24.94
N ALA A 8 -11.26 -24.33 -25.37
CA ALA A 8 -10.57 -23.39 -24.50
C ALA A 8 -11.56 -22.83 -23.46
N GLY A 9 -11.41 -23.28 -22.22
CA GLY A 9 -12.24 -22.87 -21.10
C GLY A 9 -11.75 -23.65 -19.89
N TRP A 10 -10.65 -23.18 -19.28
CA TRP A 10 -10.20 -23.74 -18.01
C TRP A 10 -11.32 -23.52 -16.99
N PRO A 11 -11.77 -24.57 -16.28
CA PRO A 11 -12.77 -24.39 -15.24
C PRO A 11 -12.11 -23.64 -14.08
N ILE A 12 -12.42 -22.35 -13.98
CA ILE A 12 -12.17 -21.59 -12.77
C ILE A 12 -13.17 -22.13 -11.74
N ASP A 13 -12.71 -22.93 -10.78
CA ASP A 13 -13.55 -23.27 -9.62
C ASP A 13 -13.87 -21.96 -8.88
N PRO A 14 -15.15 -21.55 -8.81
CA PRO A 14 -15.54 -20.32 -8.12
C PRO A 14 -15.23 -20.36 -6.61
N ARG A 15 -14.95 -21.53 -6.04
CA ARG A 15 -14.70 -21.74 -4.60
C ARG A 15 -13.21 -21.75 -4.25
N SER A 16 -12.33 -21.91 -5.23
CA SER A 16 -10.87 -21.90 -5.03
C SER A 16 -10.18 -21.45 -6.31
N GLN A 17 -10.05 -20.14 -6.52
CA GLN A 17 -9.23 -19.57 -7.60
C GLN A 17 -7.71 -19.79 -7.42
N ARG A 18 -7.28 -20.77 -6.62
CA ARG A 18 -5.96 -21.36 -6.80
C ARG A 18 -6.10 -22.37 -7.91
N PHE A 19 -5.49 -22.08 -9.06
CA PHE A 19 -5.25 -23.09 -10.07
C PHE A 19 -4.67 -24.33 -9.37
N ILE A 20 -5.42 -25.44 -9.38
CA ILE A 20 -4.88 -26.72 -8.93
C ILE A 20 -3.97 -27.18 -10.05
N TYR A 21 -2.74 -26.69 -9.99
CA TYR A 21 -1.68 -27.09 -10.88
C TYR A 21 -1.32 -28.55 -10.59
N ASP A 22 -1.16 -29.33 -11.64
CA ASP A 22 -0.49 -30.63 -11.52
C ASP A 22 0.94 -30.43 -10.97
N GLU A 23 1.53 -31.52 -10.51
CA GLU A 23 2.86 -31.48 -9.89
C GLU A 23 3.93 -30.94 -10.86
N ALA A 24 3.83 -31.27 -12.15
CA ALA A 24 4.73 -30.78 -13.18
C ALA A 24 4.68 -29.25 -13.31
N THR A 25 3.48 -28.68 -13.34
CA THR A 25 3.26 -27.24 -13.43
C THR A 25 3.70 -26.53 -12.15
N LYS A 26 3.49 -27.12 -10.98
CA LYS A 26 4.03 -26.59 -9.71
C LYS A 26 5.55 -26.52 -9.73
N ASN A 27 6.22 -27.54 -10.25
CA ASN A 27 7.68 -27.56 -10.37
C ASN A 27 8.18 -26.48 -11.33
N ILE A 28 7.50 -26.27 -12.45
CA ILE A 28 7.81 -25.18 -13.40
C ILE A 28 7.67 -23.82 -12.72
N ILE A 29 6.57 -23.59 -11.98
CA ILE A 29 6.33 -22.34 -11.25
C ILE A 29 7.41 -22.14 -10.17
N ASN A 30 7.70 -23.14 -9.35
CA ASN A 30 8.70 -23.00 -8.28
C ASN A 30 10.09 -22.64 -8.84
N LEU A 31 10.52 -23.32 -9.91
CA LEU A 31 11.79 -23.04 -10.58
C LEU A 31 11.82 -21.61 -11.17
N GLU A 32 10.72 -21.19 -11.80
CA GLU A 32 10.55 -19.84 -12.31
C GLU A 32 10.70 -18.79 -11.20
N GLN A 33 10.00 -18.97 -10.08
CA GLN A 33 10.03 -18.03 -8.95
C GLN A 33 11.43 -17.94 -8.32
N GLU A 34 12.16 -19.05 -8.24
CA GLU A 34 13.54 -19.08 -7.76
C GLU A 34 14.49 -18.29 -8.67
N GLN A 35 14.42 -18.53 -9.98
CA GLN A 35 15.24 -17.81 -10.95
C GLN A 35 14.89 -16.32 -10.99
N ALA A 36 13.60 -15.97 -10.91
CA ALA A 36 13.14 -14.58 -10.90
C ALA A 36 13.63 -13.85 -9.65
N THR A 37 13.56 -14.48 -8.47
CA THR A 37 14.05 -13.91 -7.22
C THR A 37 15.56 -13.69 -7.25
N ALA A 38 16.33 -14.65 -7.79
CA ALA A 38 17.77 -14.49 -7.96
C ALA A 38 18.12 -13.36 -8.94
N LYS A 39 17.47 -13.28 -10.10
CA LYS A 39 17.70 -12.22 -11.10
C LYS A 39 17.32 -10.83 -10.57
N ARG A 40 16.25 -10.73 -9.78
CA ARG A 40 15.83 -9.49 -9.09
C ARG A 40 16.95 -8.93 -8.18
N LEU A 41 17.77 -9.78 -7.57
CA LEU A 41 18.89 -9.30 -6.74
C LEU A 41 20.15 -8.93 -7.55
N GLN A 42 20.24 -9.34 -8.81
CA GLN A 42 21.45 -9.17 -9.64
C GLN A 42 21.35 -8.00 -10.63
N ASN A 43 20.21 -7.83 -11.31
CA ASN A 43 20.09 -6.95 -12.47
C ASN A 43 18.88 -6.02 -12.38
N ASN A 44 18.77 -5.29 -11.27
CA ASN A 44 17.74 -4.28 -11.12
C ASN A 44 18.33 -2.90 -11.40
N LYS A 45 17.74 -2.20 -12.38
CA LYS A 45 18.00 -0.78 -12.60
C LYS A 45 16.69 -0.05 -12.38
N LEU A 46 16.70 0.94 -11.50
CA LEU A 46 15.53 1.82 -11.30
C LEU A 46 15.31 2.79 -12.48
N GLN A 47 16.14 2.73 -13.53
CA GLN A 47 15.97 3.49 -14.78
C GLN A 47 15.81 5.00 -14.58
N GLY A 48 16.55 5.57 -13.62
CA GLY A 48 16.51 7.01 -13.31
C GLY A 48 15.48 7.41 -12.25
N TYR A 49 14.63 6.48 -11.78
CA TYR A 49 13.78 6.70 -10.62
C TYR A 49 14.53 6.48 -9.32
N ASP A 50 14.11 7.19 -8.28
CA ASP A 50 14.68 7.08 -6.93
C ASP A 50 14.13 5.87 -6.18
N GLU A 51 12.84 5.58 -6.35
CA GLU A 51 12.18 4.44 -5.74
C GLU A 51 11.17 3.79 -6.69
N VAL A 52 11.03 2.47 -6.56
CA VAL A 52 9.98 1.68 -7.22
C VAL A 52 9.23 0.88 -6.17
N VAL A 53 7.91 1.10 -6.08
CA VAL A 53 7.00 0.18 -5.38
C VAL A 53 6.25 -0.62 -6.41
N ALA A 54 6.19 -1.94 -6.27
CA ALA A 54 5.44 -2.81 -7.17
C ALA A 54 4.47 -3.67 -6.37
N ILE A 55 3.26 -3.83 -6.88
CA ILE A 55 2.20 -4.65 -6.30
C ILE A 55 1.74 -5.64 -7.37
N SER A 56 1.78 -6.94 -7.07
CA SER A 56 1.33 -7.97 -8.00
C SER A 56 -0.17 -7.86 -8.28
N GLU A 57 -0.56 -8.23 -9.50
CA GLU A 57 -1.95 -8.39 -9.90
C GLU A 57 -2.68 -9.33 -8.95
N GLU A 58 -2.04 -10.43 -8.53
CA GLU A 58 -2.63 -11.35 -7.55
C GLU A 58 -2.89 -10.70 -6.19
N THR A 59 -2.02 -9.79 -5.74
CA THR A 59 -2.26 -9.03 -4.50
C THR A 59 -3.44 -8.08 -4.64
N LEU A 60 -3.53 -7.37 -5.77
CA LEU A 60 -4.66 -6.49 -6.06
C LEU A 60 -5.96 -7.30 -6.12
N ASN A 61 -5.94 -8.46 -6.77
CA ASN A 61 -7.07 -9.39 -6.85
C ASN A 61 -7.44 -9.98 -5.50
N THR A 62 -6.46 -10.34 -4.66
CA THR A 62 -6.72 -10.78 -3.28
C THR A 62 -7.43 -9.69 -2.48
N THR A 63 -6.97 -8.45 -2.63
CA THR A 63 -7.58 -7.29 -1.98
C THR A 63 -9.01 -7.07 -2.44
N LEU A 64 -9.27 -7.16 -3.76
CA LEU A 64 -10.62 -7.12 -4.31
C LEU A 64 -11.49 -8.26 -3.78
N ARG A 65 -10.98 -9.50 -3.75
CA ARG A 65 -11.71 -10.66 -3.22
C ARG A 65 -12.12 -10.46 -1.77
N LEU A 66 -11.22 -9.97 -0.92
CA LEU A 66 -11.52 -9.69 0.49
C LEU A 66 -12.64 -8.65 0.62
N ARG A 67 -12.57 -7.56 -0.16
CA ARG A 67 -13.59 -6.50 -0.16
C ARG A 67 -14.97 -6.97 -0.62
N TYR A 68 -15.03 -7.95 -1.51
CA TYR A 68 -16.28 -8.54 -2.01
C TYR A 68 -16.65 -9.84 -1.28
N SER A 69 -15.91 -10.23 -0.23
CA SER A 69 -16.12 -11.49 0.50
C SER A 69 -17.27 -11.42 1.51
N HIS A 70 -17.85 -12.57 1.80
CA HIS A 70 -18.97 -12.73 2.74
C HIS A 70 -18.54 -12.82 4.23
N VAL A 71 -17.24 -12.88 4.50
CA VAL A 71 -16.67 -13.15 5.83
C VAL A 71 -16.48 -11.87 6.64
N LEU A 72 -16.57 -10.68 6.01
CA LEU A 72 -16.55 -9.40 6.71
C LEU A 72 -17.86 -9.25 7.51
N LYS A 73 -17.79 -9.66 8.78
CA LYS A 73 -18.91 -9.94 9.71
C LYS A 73 -19.90 -8.79 9.96
N LYS A 74 -19.75 -7.60 9.36
CA LYS A 74 -20.56 -6.43 9.71
C LYS A 74 -21.40 -5.74 8.63
N LYS A 75 -21.42 -6.12 7.34
CA LYS A 75 -22.31 -5.43 6.37
C LYS A 75 -23.01 -6.35 5.37
N LYS A 76 -24.34 -6.41 5.49
CA LYS A 76 -25.31 -7.10 4.62
C LYS A 76 -25.47 -6.43 3.24
N ASP A 77 -24.40 -5.89 2.63
CA ASP A 77 -24.53 -5.35 1.27
C ASP A 77 -24.57 -6.50 0.27
N LEU A 78 -25.78 -6.88 -0.14
CA LEU A 78 -26.02 -7.91 -1.14
C LEU A 78 -25.67 -7.42 -2.54
N ARG A 79 -25.57 -6.10 -2.81
CA ARG A 79 -25.31 -5.52 -4.14
C ARG A 79 -23.95 -5.91 -4.73
N LEU A 80 -22.98 -6.21 -3.87
CA LEU A 80 -21.65 -6.69 -4.28
C LEU A 80 -21.62 -8.17 -4.66
N ARG A 81 -22.71 -8.91 -4.37
CA ARG A 81 -22.81 -10.38 -4.52
C ARG A 81 -24.03 -10.80 -5.34
N GLU A 82 -24.97 -9.90 -5.50
CA GLU A 82 -26.22 -10.10 -6.20
C GLU A 82 -26.47 -8.94 -7.16
N PHE A 83 -26.78 -9.30 -8.39
CA PHE A 83 -27.16 -8.43 -9.47
C PHE A 83 -28.68 -8.55 -9.62
N ASN A 84 -29.43 -7.68 -8.95
CA ASN A 84 -30.89 -7.62 -9.06
C ASN A 84 -31.27 -6.26 -9.64
N HIS A 85 -31.65 -6.25 -10.92
CA HIS A 85 -31.98 -5.04 -11.66
C HIS A 85 -33.28 -5.21 -12.42
N VAL A 86 -34.14 -4.21 -12.34
CA VAL A 86 -35.42 -4.16 -13.04
C VAL A 86 -35.40 -2.96 -13.97
N ILE A 87 -35.73 -3.18 -15.24
CA ILE A 87 -35.97 -2.11 -16.19
C ILE A 87 -37.47 -2.08 -16.46
N PRO A 88 -38.20 -1.03 -16.04
CA PRO A 88 -39.65 -0.96 -16.24
C PRO A 88 -40.03 -1.20 -17.70
N ARG A 89 -40.98 -2.10 -17.95
CA ARG A 89 -41.44 -2.55 -19.29
C ARG A 89 -40.44 -3.39 -20.10
N PHE A 90 -39.21 -3.56 -19.64
CA PHE A 90 -38.18 -4.38 -20.30
C PHE A 90 -37.82 -5.64 -19.52
N GLY A 91 -38.21 -5.76 -18.25
CA GLY A 91 -38.10 -7.00 -17.50
C GLY A 91 -37.08 -6.95 -16.37
N VAL A 92 -36.65 -8.14 -15.95
CA VAL A 92 -35.86 -8.33 -14.73
C VAL A 92 -34.59 -9.13 -15.04
N MET A 93 -33.48 -8.71 -14.43
CA MET A 93 -32.25 -9.48 -14.31
C MET A 93 -32.00 -9.83 -12.85
N LYS A 94 -31.78 -11.11 -12.57
CA LYS A 94 -31.39 -11.63 -11.25
C LYS A 94 -30.20 -12.56 -11.42
N ALA A 95 -29.09 -12.23 -10.81
CA ALA A 95 -27.90 -13.07 -10.85
C ALA A 95 -27.07 -12.97 -9.58
N LYS A 96 -26.27 -14.00 -9.31
CA LYS A 96 -25.23 -14.01 -8.29
C LYS A 96 -23.90 -13.72 -8.95
N ILE A 97 -23.16 -12.78 -8.40
CA ILE A 97 -21.82 -12.43 -8.85
C ILE A 97 -20.77 -12.91 -7.85
N THR A 98 -19.64 -13.33 -8.37
CA THR A 98 -18.45 -13.58 -7.56
C THR A 98 -17.62 -12.30 -7.47
N ALA A 99 -16.61 -12.30 -6.58
CA ALA A 99 -15.70 -11.18 -6.49
C ALA A 99 -15.10 -10.85 -7.88
N PRO A 100 -15.05 -9.56 -8.25
CA PRO A 100 -14.41 -9.16 -9.48
C PRO A 100 -12.91 -9.40 -9.37
N HIS A 101 -12.28 -9.50 -10.53
CA HIS A 101 -10.83 -9.52 -10.63
C HIS A 101 -10.40 -8.53 -11.71
N LEU A 102 -9.14 -8.16 -11.65
CA LEU A 102 -8.49 -7.28 -12.61
C LEU A 102 -7.40 -8.05 -13.33
N GLN A 103 -7.16 -7.64 -14.57
CA GLN A 103 -6.01 -8.04 -15.34
C GLN A 103 -5.29 -6.80 -15.87
N LEU A 104 -4.02 -6.64 -15.51
CA LEU A 104 -3.20 -5.51 -15.91
C LEU A 104 -2.88 -5.60 -17.40
N VAL A 105 -2.98 -4.45 -18.09
CA VAL A 105 -2.71 -4.36 -19.52
C VAL A 105 -1.62 -3.34 -19.76
N VAL A 106 -0.47 -3.81 -20.27
CA VAL A 106 0.55 -2.90 -20.80
C VAL A 106 0.15 -2.51 -22.22
N ASP A 107 -0.14 -1.23 -22.39
CA ASP A 107 -0.20 -0.58 -23.71
C ASP A 107 1.21 -0.11 -24.12
N LYS A 108 1.43 0.13 -25.42
CA LYS A 108 2.74 0.48 -26.03
C LYS A 108 3.42 1.71 -25.40
N ASN A 109 2.66 2.55 -24.69
CA ASN A 109 3.16 3.74 -23.98
C ASN A 109 3.19 3.57 -22.44
N GLY A 110 3.14 2.34 -21.92
CA GLY A 110 3.07 2.11 -20.47
C GLY A 110 1.72 2.51 -19.87
N GLY A 111 0.64 2.31 -20.62
CA GLY A 111 -0.71 2.75 -20.27
C GLY A 111 -1.16 2.28 -18.88
N GLN A 112 -2.08 3.04 -18.29
CA GLN A 112 -2.72 2.73 -17.00
C GLN A 112 -3.98 1.87 -17.18
N SER A 113 -4.05 1.10 -18.27
CA SER A 113 -5.24 0.33 -18.64
C SER A 113 -5.28 -1.00 -17.91
N VAL A 114 -6.48 -1.42 -17.54
CA VAL A 114 -6.76 -2.65 -16.83
C VAL A 114 -8.08 -3.22 -17.32
N LEU A 115 -8.14 -4.53 -17.50
CA LEU A 115 -9.39 -5.23 -17.72
C LEU A 115 -9.99 -5.55 -16.38
N PHE A 116 -11.15 -4.97 -16.08
CA PHE A 116 -11.92 -5.26 -14.88
C PHE A 116 -13.03 -6.26 -15.22
N PHE A 117 -13.01 -7.42 -14.58
CA PHE A 117 -13.91 -8.52 -14.86
C PHE A 117 -15.02 -8.61 -13.82
N VAL A 118 -16.25 -8.61 -14.30
CA VAL A 118 -17.44 -8.93 -13.51
C VAL A 118 -17.88 -10.35 -13.84
N ASN A 119 -17.91 -11.21 -12.82
CA ASN A 119 -18.11 -12.64 -12.98
C ASN A 119 -19.46 -13.08 -12.42
N PHE A 120 -20.33 -13.60 -13.28
CA PHE A 120 -21.64 -14.14 -12.93
C PHE A 120 -21.54 -15.63 -12.63
N GLN A 121 -21.78 -16.00 -11.37
CA GLN A 121 -21.81 -17.39 -10.95
C GLN A 121 -23.03 -18.11 -11.50
N SER A 122 -24.19 -17.46 -11.41
CA SER A 122 -25.48 -18.01 -11.83
C SER A 122 -26.49 -16.88 -12.02
N GLY A 123 -27.50 -17.07 -12.86
CA GLY A 123 -28.61 -16.14 -12.95
C GLY A 123 -29.32 -16.13 -14.29
N THR A 124 -30.28 -15.23 -14.42
CA THR A 124 -31.05 -15.03 -15.64
C THR A 124 -31.41 -13.57 -15.87
N PHE A 125 -31.59 -13.19 -17.13
CA PHE A 125 -32.28 -11.96 -17.48
C PHE A 125 -33.32 -12.19 -18.57
N GLU A 126 -34.29 -11.28 -18.61
CA GLU A 126 -35.36 -11.26 -19.59
C GLU A 126 -34.98 -10.35 -20.77
N TRP A 127 -35.19 -10.85 -21.99
CA TRP A 127 -34.96 -10.11 -23.24
C TRP A 127 -36.12 -10.34 -24.21
N TRP A 128 -36.28 -9.45 -25.19
CA TRP A 128 -37.49 -9.42 -26.04
C TRP A 128 -37.16 -9.45 -27.51
N ARG A 129 -38.03 -10.09 -28.30
CA ARG A 129 -37.95 -10.08 -29.76
C ARG A 129 -39.30 -9.71 -30.36
N GLY A 130 -39.29 -8.83 -31.37
CA GLY A 130 -40.48 -8.41 -32.11
C GLY A 130 -40.29 -7.02 -32.69
N SER A 131 -41.11 -6.66 -33.67
CA SER A 131 -41.09 -5.34 -34.33
C SER A 131 -42.17 -4.39 -33.81
N ASP A 132 -43.10 -4.87 -32.99
CA ASP A 132 -44.24 -4.13 -32.46
C ASP A 132 -44.31 -4.29 -30.93
N PRO A 133 -44.44 -3.21 -30.15
CA PRO A 133 -44.67 -3.25 -28.71
C PRO A 133 -45.82 -4.14 -28.24
N SER A 134 -46.80 -4.40 -29.11
CA SER A 134 -47.95 -5.27 -28.84
C SER A 134 -47.68 -6.77 -29.06
N ASN A 135 -46.54 -7.13 -29.69
CA ASN A 135 -46.18 -8.51 -30.02
C ASN A 135 -44.71 -8.84 -29.67
N PHE A 136 -44.21 -8.30 -28.57
CA PHE A 136 -42.90 -8.69 -28.07
C PHE A 136 -42.97 -10.09 -27.44
N GLU A 137 -42.28 -11.04 -28.05
CA GLU A 137 -42.06 -12.36 -27.47
C GLU A 137 -40.95 -12.26 -26.42
N LYS A 138 -41.26 -12.76 -25.22
CA LYS A 138 -40.36 -12.72 -24.06
C LYS A 138 -39.50 -13.98 -24.01
N PHE A 139 -38.20 -13.78 -23.82
CA PHE A 139 -37.23 -14.85 -23.65
C PHE A 139 -36.46 -14.69 -22.33
N VAL A 140 -35.93 -15.81 -21.83
CA VAL A 140 -35.09 -15.85 -20.63
C VAL A 140 -33.70 -16.36 -21.03
N GLN A 141 -32.68 -15.56 -20.78
CA GLN A 141 -31.28 -15.94 -21.01
C GLN A 141 -30.62 -16.29 -19.67
N LYS A 142 -29.94 -17.45 -19.61
CA LYS A 142 -29.08 -17.80 -18.48
C LYS A 142 -27.73 -17.09 -18.59
N VAL A 143 -27.21 -16.61 -17.46
CA VAL A 143 -25.89 -15.96 -17.36
C VAL A 143 -24.89 -16.79 -16.54
N ASP A 144 -25.19 -18.06 -16.32
CA ASP A 144 -24.34 -18.99 -15.56
C ASP A 144 -22.95 -19.08 -16.20
N GLY A 145 -21.92 -18.66 -15.45
CA GLY A 145 -20.53 -18.65 -15.91
C GLY A 145 -20.15 -17.49 -16.83
N TRP A 146 -20.99 -16.46 -16.98
CA TRP A 146 -20.61 -15.26 -17.74
C TRP A 146 -19.48 -14.50 -17.05
N SER A 147 -18.51 -14.02 -17.83
CA SER A 147 -17.44 -13.15 -17.35
C SER A 147 -17.33 -11.96 -18.30
N VAL A 148 -17.58 -10.76 -17.79
CA VAL A 148 -17.65 -9.53 -18.59
C VAL A 148 -16.44 -8.67 -18.29
N ALA A 149 -15.60 -8.47 -19.30
CA ALA A 149 -14.38 -7.68 -19.22
C ALA A 149 -14.64 -6.22 -19.63
N LEU A 150 -14.22 -5.27 -18.80
CA LEU A 150 -14.30 -3.84 -19.06
C LEU A 150 -12.90 -3.25 -19.16
N GLU A 151 -12.64 -2.50 -20.22
CA GLU A 151 -11.45 -1.67 -20.29
C GLU A 151 -11.65 -0.42 -19.43
N VAL A 152 -10.86 -0.32 -18.36
CA VAL A 152 -10.86 0.82 -17.45
C VAL A 152 -9.42 1.28 -17.21
N ASN A 153 -9.25 2.46 -16.64
CA ASN A 153 -7.91 3.01 -16.35
C ASN A 153 -7.73 3.23 -14.85
N PHE A 154 -6.50 3.24 -14.37
CA PHE A 154 -6.19 3.83 -13.07
C PHE A 154 -6.28 5.36 -13.17
N ASN A 155 -6.73 6.01 -12.11
CA ASN A 155 -6.63 7.46 -11.97
C ASN A 155 -6.29 7.82 -10.51
N LYS A 156 -5.66 8.97 -10.34
CA LYS A 156 -5.42 9.59 -9.04
C LYS A 156 -6.47 10.66 -8.81
N LYS A 157 -7.17 10.58 -7.68
CA LYS A 157 -8.06 11.63 -7.21
C LYS A 157 -7.48 12.23 -5.93
N ASP A 158 -7.09 13.49 -5.98
CA ASP A 158 -6.62 14.19 -4.79
C ASP A 158 -7.74 14.33 -3.76
N LEU A 159 -7.39 14.08 -2.50
CA LEU A 159 -8.30 14.17 -1.38
C LEU A 159 -8.09 15.48 -0.63
N ALA A 160 -9.20 16.15 -0.31
CA ALA A 160 -9.20 17.31 0.57
C ALA A 160 -8.78 16.93 2.01
N ARG A 161 -9.06 15.70 2.45
CA ARG A 161 -8.65 15.17 3.76
C ARG A 161 -8.26 13.69 3.66
N PRO A 162 -7.19 13.25 4.35
CA PRO A 162 -6.80 11.86 4.40
C PRO A 162 -7.79 11.03 5.24
N PRO A 163 -8.10 9.79 4.84
CA PRO A 163 -8.90 8.88 5.67
C PRO A 163 -8.10 8.39 6.88
N SER A 164 -8.79 7.91 7.92
CA SER A 164 -8.19 7.54 9.21
C SER A 164 -6.98 6.59 9.13
N PRO A 165 -6.97 5.53 8.30
CA PRO A 165 -5.80 4.64 8.17
C PRO A 165 -4.57 5.38 7.63
N VAL A 166 -4.77 6.21 6.61
CA VAL A 166 -3.71 7.04 6.01
C VAL A 166 -3.26 8.12 6.99
N TYR A 167 -4.19 8.73 7.73
CA TYR A 167 -3.90 9.75 8.73
C TYR A 167 -2.96 9.21 9.84
N LYS A 168 -3.13 7.96 10.29
CA LYS A 168 -2.21 7.34 11.26
C LYS A 168 -0.77 7.27 10.75
N GLN A 169 -0.59 6.97 9.47
CA GLN A 169 0.73 6.86 8.84
C GLN A 169 1.44 8.21 8.72
N ILE A 170 0.68 9.27 8.44
CA ILE A 170 1.19 10.64 8.23
C ILE A 170 0.96 11.57 9.43
N SER A 171 0.53 11.03 10.56
CA SER A 171 0.24 11.81 11.78
C SER A 171 1.44 12.59 12.32
N THR A 172 2.66 12.17 11.95
CA THR A 172 3.92 12.84 12.29
C THR A 172 4.30 13.94 11.31
N MET A 173 3.53 14.13 10.23
CA MET A 173 3.75 15.18 9.23
C MET A 173 2.91 16.41 9.54
N THR A 174 3.46 17.59 9.24
CA THR A 174 2.75 18.86 9.39
C THR A 174 1.55 18.93 8.42
N PRO A 175 0.32 19.24 8.87
CA PRO A 175 -0.81 19.43 7.97
C PRO A 175 -0.51 20.48 6.88
N GLY A 176 -0.88 20.18 5.63
CA GLY A 176 -0.60 21.05 4.48
C GLY A 176 0.82 20.88 3.90
N SER A 177 1.65 20.03 4.50
CA SER A 177 2.98 19.68 3.98
C SER A 177 2.93 18.49 3.01
N TYR A 178 1.75 17.92 2.79
CA TYR A 178 1.51 16.75 1.95
C TYR A 178 0.18 16.85 1.21
N SER A 179 0.06 16.12 0.11
CA SER A 179 -1.19 15.75 -0.55
C SER A 179 -1.39 14.24 -0.46
N VAL A 180 -2.65 13.81 -0.38
CA VAL A 180 -3.03 12.41 -0.44
C VAL A 180 -3.96 12.24 -1.63
N SER A 181 -3.65 11.30 -2.51
CA SER A 181 -4.51 10.93 -3.64
C SER A 181 -5.00 9.50 -3.47
N GLN A 182 -6.27 9.25 -3.78
CA GLN A 182 -6.81 7.91 -3.93
C GLN A 182 -6.43 7.35 -5.30
N ILE A 183 -6.04 6.07 -5.32
CA ILE A 183 -5.88 5.29 -6.54
C ILE A 183 -7.21 4.64 -6.84
N LEU A 184 -7.85 5.06 -7.92
CA LEU A 184 -9.15 4.57 -8.35
C LEU A 184 -8.99 3.72 -9.60
N LEU A 185 -9.66 2.56 -9.62
CA LEU A 185 -10.16 2.00 -10.87
C LEU A 185 -11.21 2.98 -11.39
N THR A 186 -10.90 3.68 -12.46
CA THR A 186 -11.72 4.75 -12.97
C THR A 186 -12.90 4.18 -13.72
N LEU A 187 -13.92 3.79 -12.95
CA LEU A 187 -15.17 3.32 -13.51
C LEU A 187 -15.97 4.48 -14.13
N SER A 188 -15.59 5.75 -13.96
CA SER A 188 -16.28 6.87 -14.61
C SER A 188 -16.33 6.71 -16.13
N ASN A 189 -15.25 6.18 -16.73
CA ASN A 189 -15.18 5.86 -18.16
C ASN A 189 -15.71 4.44 -18.49
N ALA A 190 -15.90 3.59 -17.48
CA ALA A 190 -16.50 2.28 -17.69
C ALA A 190 -17.93 2.47 -18.21
N SER A 191 -18.19 1.94 -19.39
CA SER A 191 -19.49 1.96 -20.01
C SER A 191 -19.73 0.63 -20.70
N VAL A 192 -20.96 0.37 -21.10
CA VAL A 192 -21.25 -0.81 -21.92
C VAL A 192 -20.55 -0.78 -23.29
N ALA A 193 -20.05 0.39 -23.70
CA ALA A 193 -19.21 0.56 -24.89
C ALA A 193 -17.75 0.17 -24.65
N SER A 194 -17.28 0.16 -23.39
CA SER A 194 -15.94 -0.28 -23.01
C SER A 194 -15.87 -1.78 -22.68
N ILE A 195 -16.91 -2.56 -23.00
CA ILE A 195 -16.87 -4.02 -22.87
C ILE A 195 -15.90 -4.57 -23.92
N ASN A 196 -14.85 -5.23 -23.46
CA ASN A 196 -13.94 -5.96 -24.32
C ASN A 196 -14.57 -7.32 -24.65
N MET A 197 -15.14 -7.43 -25.85
CA MET A 197 -15.83 -8.64 -26.29
C MET A 197 -14.89 -9.83 -26.48
N GLU A 198 -13.60 -9.61 -26.78
CA GLU A 198 -12.62 -10.68 -26.96
C GLU A 198 -12.17 -11.28 -25.63
N ALA A 199 -12.07 -10.46 -24.58
CA ALA A 199 -11.72 -10.89 -23.23
C ALA A 199 -12.93 -11.39 -22.44
N SER A 200 -14.15 -11.07 -22.86
CA SER A 200 -15.38 -11.52 -22.21
C SER A 200 -15.74 -12.95 -22.62
N ASN A 201 -16.42 -13.67 -21.72
CA ASN A 201 -16.94 -15.01 -21.97
C ASN A 201 -18.45 -15.05 -21.69
N PHE A 202 -19.24 -15.46 -22.68
CA PHE A 202 -20.71 -15.50 -22.62
C PHE A 202 -21.21 -16.92 -22.95
N PRO A 203 -20.98 -17.93 -22.08
CA PRO A 203 -21.49 -19.28 -22.32
C PRO A 203 -23.02 -19.29 -22.41
N ASN A 204 -23.58 -20.27 -23.12
CA ASN A 204 -25.03 -20.43 -23.29
C ASN A 204 -25.73 -19.28 -24.04
N THR A 205 -25.01 -18.35 -24.68
CA THR A 205 -25.61 -17.44 -25.69
C THR A 205 -25.88 -18.17 -27.00
N PRO A 206 -26.81 -17.68 -27.84
CA PRO A 206 -26.96 -18.17 -29.22
C PRO A 206 -25.61 -18.21 -29.94
N ASP A 207 -25.37 -19.26 -30.73
CA ASP A 207 -24.12 -19.42 -31.49
C ASP A 207 -23.94 -18.21 -32.44
N LEU A 208 -22.88 -17.43 -32.20
CA LEU A 208 -22.55 -16.21 -32.95
C LEU A 208 -22.48 -16.47 -34.47
N ASN A 209 -21.98 -17.64 -34.87
CA ASN A 209 -21.79 -17.98 -36.28
C ASN A 209 -23.08 -18.45 -36.97
N ARG A 210 -24.07 -18.91 -36.19
CA ARG A 210 -25.33 -19.47 -36.72
C ARG A 210 -26.55 -18.58 -36.51
N LYS A 211 -26.53 -17.74 -35.48
CA LYS A 211 -27.66 -16.94 -35.01
C LYS A 211 -27.20 -15.54 -34.56
N ARG A 212 -26.41 -14.87 -35.41
CA ARG A 212 -25.84 -13.55 -35.12
C ARG A 212 -26.86 -12.53 -34.64
N ASP A 213 -27.99 -12.41 -35.33
CA ASP A 213 -29.05 -11.45 -34.95
C ASP A 213 -29.58 -11.69 -33.53
N MET A 214 -29.75 -12.96 -33.14
CA MET A 214 -30.18 -13.30 -31.77
C MET A 214 -29.08 -13.04 -30.75
N TYR A 215 -27.83 -13.34 -31.10
CA TYR A 215 -26.69 -13.03 -30.24
C TYR A 215 -26.60 -11.52 -29.98
N ASP A 216 -26.67 -10.70 -31.03
CA ASP A 216 -26.57 -9.25 -30.95
C ASP A 216 -27.71 -8.66 -30.11
N LEU A 217 -28.94 -9.18 -30.24
CA LEU A 217 -30.09 -8.79 -29.40
C LEU A 217 -29.87 -9.15 -27.92
N VAL A 218 -29.43 -10.37 -27.63
CA VAL A 218 -29.17 -10.84 -26.26
C VAL A 218 -28.10 -9.96 -25.58
N ILE A 219 -27.01 -9.67 -26.29
CA ILE A 219 -25.93 -8.81 -25.76
C ILE A 219 -26.40 -7.36 -25.62
N ALA A 220 -27.19 -6.83 -26.56
CA ALA A 220 -27.74 -5.47 -26.47
C ALA A 220 -28.67 -5.30 -25.26
N ASP A 221 -29.56 -6.26 -24.99
CA ASP A 221 -30.43 -6.22 -23.82
C ASP A 221 -29.65 -6.43 -22.51
N PHE A 222 -28.67 -7.34 -22.48
CA PHE A 222 -27.76 -7.47 -21.33
C PHE A 222 -27.07 -6.14 -20.99
N LYS A 223 -26.54 -5.44 -22.01
CA LYS A 223 -25.88 -4.15 -21.83
C LYS A 223 -26.80 -3.15 -21.12
N ARG A 224 -28.11 -3.13 -21.39
CA ARG A 224 -29.05 -2.23 -20.70
C ARG A 224 -29.09 -2.48 -19.19
N TYR A 225 -29.15 -3.73 -18.77
CA TYR A 225 -29.10 -4.09 -17.35
C TYR A 225 -27.73 -3.77 -16.75
N PHE A 226 -26.67 -4.12 -17.47
CA PHE A 226 -25.29 -3.91 -17.02
C PHE A 226 -24.94 -2.43 -16.84
N ASP A 227 -25.48 -1.54 -17.68
CA ASP A 227 -25.27 -0.10 -17.54
C ASP A 227 -25.76 0.43 -16.19
N GLN A 228 -26.91 -0.05 -15.68
CA GLN A 228 -27.38 0.33 -14.34
C GLN A 228 -26.41 -0.08 -13.24
N TYR A 229 -25.86 -1.29 -13.35
CA TYR A 229 -24.85 -1.78 -12.41
C TYR A 229 -23.55 -0.98 -12.48
N LEU A 230 -23.10 -0.60 -13.69
CA LEU A 230 -21.94 0.27 -13.87
C LEU A 230 -22.17 1.66 -13.26
N GLN A 231 -23.35 2.26 -13.48
CA GLN A 231 -23.70 3.53 -12.85
C GLN A 231 -23.67 3.45 -11.32
N TRP A 232 -24.08 2.32 -10.74
CA TRP A 232 -23.97 2.10 -9.31
C TRP A 232 -22.51 1.96 -8.84
N LEU A 233 -21.71 1.12 -9.52
CA LEU A 233 -20.29 0.94 -9.18
C LEU A 233 -19.49 2.25 -9.26
N LYS A 234 -19.86 3.17 -10.15
CA LYS A 234 -19.26 4.52 -10.28
C LYS A 234 -19.43 5.39 -9.04
N ARG A 235 -20.48 5.16 -8.23
CA ARG A 235 -20.87 6.05 -7.13
C ARG A 235 -20.24 5.69 -5.78
N GLY A 236 -19.71 4.47 -5.62
CA GLY A 236 -19.19 4.00 -4.32
C GLY A 236 -17.67 3.88 -4.22
N PRO A 237 -17.14 3.63 -3.00
CA PRO A 237 -15.71 3.43 -2.76
C PRO A 237 -15.19 2.09 -3.33
N TYR A 238 -16.03 1.33 -4.02
CA TYR A 238 -15.77 -0.01 -4.58
C TYR A 238 -14.63 -0.05 -5.61
N SER A 239 -14.22 1.13 -6.09
CA SER A 239 -13.16 1.33 -7.07
C SER A 239 -11.81 1.76 -6.46
N VAL A 240 -11.73 2.06 -5.15
CA VAL A 240 -10.51 2.60 -4.52
C VAL A 240 -9.51 1.50 -4.24
N LEU A 241 -8.49 1.30 -5.07
CA LEU A 241 -7.47 0.27 -4.82
C LEU A 241 -6.46 0.64 -3.74
N GLY A 242 -6.20 1.93 -3.52
CA GLY A 242 -5.19 2.38 -2.58
C GLY A 242 -5.09 3.88 -2.42
N TYR A 243 -4.01 4.31 -1.79
CA TYR A 243 -3.68 5.71 -1.55
C TYR A 243 -2.23 5.99 -1.93
N THR A 244 -1.97 7.13 -2.54
CA THR A 244 -0.64 7.69 -2.72
C THR A 244 -0.48 8.93 -1.88
N ILE A 245 0.65 9.05 -1.20
CA ILE A 245 1.00 10.26 -0.44
C ILE A 245 2.13 10.94 -1.20
N GLN A 246 2.01 12.24 -1.39
CA GLN A 246 3.02 13.07 -2.04
C GLN A 246 3.33 14.25 -1.11
N LEU A 247 4.61 14.50 -0.86
CA LEU A 247 5.04 15.63 -0.04
C LEU A 247 5.17 16.89 -0.89
N ASN A 248 4.71 18.02 -0.35
CA ASN A 248 4.84 19.30 -1.01
C ASN A 248 6.31 19.70 -1.06
N LYS A 249 6.78 20.24 -2.18
CA LYS A 249 8.21 20.53 -2.40
C LYS A 249 8.83 21.50 -1.37
N THR A 250 8.00 22.28 -0.70
CA THR A 250 8.37 23.30 0.30
C THR A 250 8.06 22.88 1.75
N ALA A 251 7.62 21.64 1.97
CA ALA A 251 7.23 21.14 3.28
C ALA A 251 8.42 21.01 4.23
N ASP A 252 8.32 21.65 5.41
CA ASP A 252 9.16 21.30 6.55
C ASP A 252 8.58 20.02 7.18
N SER A 253 9.19 18.89 6.83
CA SER A 253 8.76 17.56 7.27
C SER A 253 9.83 16.95 8.17
N GLN A 254 9.40 16.22 9.21
CA GLN A 254 10.31 15.50 10.09
C GLN A 254 11.01 14.32 9.40
N LEU A 255 10.58 13.94 8.19
CA LEU A 255 11.24 12.90 7.40
C LEU A 255 12.53 13.43 6.75
N PRO A 256 13.58 12.60 6.64
CA PRO A 256 14.77 12.93 5.86
C PRO A 256 14.38 13.33 4.44
N ARG A 257 14.83 14.51 3.98
CA ARG A 257 14.43 15.10 2.70
C ARG A 257 14.67 14.14 1.53
N GLU A 258 15.73 13.37 1.61
CA GLU A 258 16.19 12.38 0.64
C GLU A 258 15.19 11.24 0.44
N LEU A 259 14.33 10.96 1.42
CA LEU A 259 13.35 9.86 1.40
C LEU A 259 11.91 10.36 1.18
N GLN A 260 11.73 11.66 0.96
CA GLN A 260 10.40 12.25 0.81
C GLN A 260 9.91 12.05 -0.64
N PRO A 261 8.83 11.30 -0.89
CA PRO A 261 8.29 11.14 -2.25
C PRO A 261 7.66 12.46 -2.71
N THR A 262 8.30 13.11 -3.69
CA THR A 262 7.89 14.43 -4.19
C THR A 262 7.16 14.35 -5.52
N ASP A 263 7.32 13.26 -6.27
CA ASP A 263 6.61 12.98 -7.52
C ASP A 263 6.38 11.46 -7.65
N VAL A 264 5.17 11.04 -8.08
CA VAL A 264 4.77 9.62 -8.16
C VAL A 264 4.07 9.34 -9.50
N PHE A 265 4.53 8.34 -10.25
CA PHE A 265 3.94 7.87 -11.51
C PHE A 265 3.41 6.45 -11.39
N LEU A 266 2.21 6.21 -11.94
CA LEU A 266 1.60 4.88 -12.00
C LEU A 266 1.83 4.26 -13.38
N ARG A 267 2.22 2.98 -13.41
CA ARG A 267 2.42 2.21 -14.63
C ARG A 267 2.16 0.72 -14.38
N THR A 268 1.67 0.00 -15.37
CA THR A 268 1.63 -1.47 -15.33
C THR A 268 2.91 -2.08 -15.91
N GLN A 269 3.37 -3.19 -15.36
CA GLN A 269 4.48 -3.98 -15.87
C GLN A 269 4.01 -5.40 -16.19
N ILE A 270 4.44 -5.90 -17.35
CA ILE A 270 4.30 -7.31 -17.70
C ILE A 270 5.46 -8.11 -17.09
N TYR A 271 5.12 -9.20 -16.42
CA TYR A 271 6.09 -10.17 -15.96
C TYR A 271 6.89 -10.76 -17.13
N THR A 272 8.20 -10.84 -16.97
CA THR A 272 9.11 -11.42 -17.96
C THR A 272 9.55 -12.81 -17.54
N PRO A 273 9.14 -13.88 -18.26
CA PRO A 273 9.57 -15.24 -17.95
C PRO A 273 11.10 -15.40 -17.87
N CYS A 274 11.56 -16.09 -16.84
CA CYS A 274 12.97 -16.37 -16.56
C CYS A 274 13.41 -17.75 -17.05
N THR A 275 12.48 -18.69 -17.19
CA THR A 275 12.67 -20.05 -17.69
C THR A 275 11.92 -20.29 -19.00
N GLU A 276 12.49 -21.12 -19.88
CA GLU A 276 11.83 -21.48 -21.14
C GLU A 276 10.60 -22.37 -20.92
N ALA A 277 10.61 -23.21 -19.87
CA ALA A 277 9.47 -24.05 -19.50
C ALA A 277 8.25 -23.20 -19.11
N PHE A 278 8.45 -22.17 -18.27
CA PHE A 278 7.38 -21.24 -17.90
C PHE A 278 6.89 -20.45 -19.12
N LYS A 279 7.81 -19.94 -19.95
CA LYS A 279 7.47 -19.20 -21.18
C LYS A 279 6.66 -20.04 -22.17
N ASN A 280 6.99 -21.32 -22.33
CA ASN A 280 6.26 -22.24 -23.22
C ASN A 280 4.87 -22.57 -22.68
N GLN A 281 4.75 -22.75 -21.37
CA GLN A 281 3.47 -23.05 -20.72
C GLN A 281 2.56 -21.82 -20.62
N PHE A 282 3.16 -20.64 -20.40
CA PHE A 282 2.49 -19.37 -20.16
C PHE A 282 3.04 -18.28 -21.10
N PRO A 283 2.81 -18.39 -22.42
CA PRO A 283 3.37 -17.44 -23.38
C PRO A 283 2.77 -16.04 -23.22
N ASN A 284 3.58 -15.01 -23.41
CA ASN A 284 3.18 -13.59 -23.29
C ASN A 284 2.01 -13.17 -24.19
N THR A 285 1.63 -14.00 -25.16
CA THR A 285 0.54 -13.77 -26.12
C THR A 285 -0.80 -14.38 -25.71
N LYS A 286 -0.84 -15.28 -24.72
CA LYS A 286 -2.08 -15.90 -24.21
C LYS A 286 -2.36 -15.45 -22.78
N ARG A 287 -3.06 -14.33 -22.67
CA ARG A 287 -3.68 -13.82 -21.43
C ARG A 287 -4.86 -14.75 -21.06
N PRO A 288 -5.09 -15.19 -19.80
CA PRO A 288 -4.66 -14.65 -18.50
C PRO A 288 -3.81 -15.61 -17.62
N VAL A 289 -2.84 -16.35 -18.17
CA VAL A 289 -2.31 -17.56 -17.49
C VAL A 289 -1.02 -17.36 -16.66
N ARG A 290 -0.48 -16.14 -16.49
CA ARG A 290 0.79 -15.94 -15.73
C ARG A 290 0.63 -15.89 -14.20
N GLY A 291 -0.47 -16.44 -13.67
CA GLY A 291 -0.68 -16.57 -12.22
C GLY A 291 -0.70 -15.24 -11.46
N GLY A 292 -1.08 -14.12 -12.10
CA GLY A 292 -1.16 -12.81 -11.47
C GLY A 292 0.21 -12.16 -11.13
N LEU A 293 1.28 -12.54 -11.85
CA LEU A 293 2.64 -12.01 -11.68
C LEU A 293 2.89 -10.65 -12.37
N ASP A 294 1.95 -10.14 -13.16
CA ASP A 294 2.03 -8.78 -13.68
C ASP A 294 1.91 -7.78 -12.51
N ALA A 295 2.48 -6.58 -12.63
CA ALA A 295 2.57 -5.66 -11.50
C ALA A 295 2.05 -4.24 -11.80
N LEU A 296 1.40 -3.63 -10.82
CA LEU A 296 1.17 -2.19 -10.77
C LEU A 296 2.37 -1.55 -10.06
N MET A 297 3.07 -0.67 -10.78
CA MET A 297 4.26 0.03 -10.30
C MET A 297 3.97 1.49 -9.95
N PHE A 298 4.61 1.94 -8.88
CA PHE A 298 4.75 3.32 -8.48
C PHE A 298 6.21 3.70 -8.66
N LEU A 299 6.47 4.53 -9.66
CA LEU A 299 7.80 5.06 -9.97
C LEU A 299 7.90 6.44 -9.31
N GLN A 300 8.89 6.64 -8.45
CA GLN A 300 8.93 7.81 -7.56
C GLN A 300 10.24 8.58 -7.68
N MET A 301 10.14 9.89 -7.51
CA MET A 301 11.27 10.79 -7.26
C MET A 301 11.19 11.33 -5.85
N THR A 302 12.36 11.52 -5.25
CA THR A 302 12.52 11.96 -3.86
C THR A 302 13.30 13.27 -3.77
N GLY A 303 13.22 13.95 -2.63
CA GLY A 303 14.09 15.09 -2.32
C GLY A 303 13.97 16.30 -3.27
N ASN A 304 12.84 16.43 -3.98
CA ASN A 304 12.59 17.42 -5.03
C ASN A 304 13.43 17.21 -6.29
N LYS A 305 13.95 16.00 -6.53
CA LYS A 305 14.61 15.69 -7.82
C LYS A 305 13.58 15.74 -8.94
N SER A 306 14.02 16.26 -10.09
CA SER A 306 13.20 16.25 -11.31
C SER A 306 13.03 14.82 -11.81
N PRO A 307 11.83 14.45 -12.32
CA PRO A 307 11.65 13.17 -12.98
C PRO A 307 12.51 13.05 -14.24
N PRO A 308 12.81 11.83 -14.71
CA PRO A 308 13.48 11.61 -16.00
C PRO A 308 12.74 12.33 -17.14
N GLU A 309 13.50 12.88 -18.11
CA GLU A 309 12.97 13.74 -19.19
C GLU A 309 11.84 13.08 -19.99
N GLU A 310 12.01 11.80 -20.30
CA GLU A 310 10.92 10.94 -20.71
C GLU A 310 10.48 10.14 -19.49
N ARG A 311 9.18 10.17 -19.13
CA ARG A 311 8.57 9.24 -18.15
C ARG A 311 8.52 7.80 -18.67
N TYR A 312 9.53 7.44 -19.47
CA TYR A 312 9.72 6.16 -20.09
C TYR A 312 10.35 5.23 -19.06
N TYR A 313 9.75 4.05 -18.96
CA TYR A 313 10.33 2.89 -18.32
C TYR A 313 10.55 1.90 -19.45
N ASP A 314 11.80 1.50 -19.66
CA ASP A 314 12.21 0.60 -20.72
C ASP A 314 11.79 -0.83 -20.38
N ASP A 315 10.68 -1.24 -20.98
CA ASP A 315 10.15 -2.60 -20.86
C ASP A 315 11.06 -3.65 -21.55
N ARG A 316 12.11 -3.23 -22.28
CA ARG A 316 13.13 -4.14 -22.84
C ARG A 316 14.19 -4.55 -21.83
N LEU A 317 14.31 -3.83 -20.73
CA LEU A 317 15.15 -4.15 -19.60
C LEU A 317 14.30 -4.45 -18.35
N PRO A 318 13.29 -5.35 -18.44
CA PRO A 318 12.32 -5.52 -17.37
C PRO A 318 12.96 -6.27 -16.21
N THR A 319 13.14 -5.55 -15.11
CA THR A 319 13.28 -6.14 -13.80
C THR A 319 11.94 -6.69 -13.35
N ASN A 320 11.85 -7.98 -13.00
CA ASN A 320 10.67 -8.51 -12.31
C ASN A 320 10.71 -8.04 -10.84
N TRP A 321 9.95 -6.99 -10.51
CA TRP A 321 9.85 -6.47 -9.14
C TRP A 321 9.07 -7.41 -8.22
N VAL A 322 8.09 -8.13 -8.79
CA VAL A 322 7.35 -9.20 -8.14
C VAL A 322 7.73 -10.54 -8.77
N THR A 323 7.79 -11.59 -7.96
CA THR A 323 8.33 -12.91 -8.38
C THR A 323 7.47 -14.09 -7.94
N GLY A 324 6.29 -13.86 -7.36
CA GLY A 324 5.40 -14.90 -6.83
C GLY A 324 5.84 -15.48 -5.48
N LYS A 325 7.13 -15.43 -5.15
CA LYS A 325 7.62 -15.46 -3.76
C LYS A 325 7.56 -14.08 -3.12
N VAL A 326 7.61 -13.04 -3.96
CA VAL A 326 7.42 -11.66 -3.56
C VAL A 326 6.24 -11.07 -4.31
N ASP A 327 5.20 -10.78 -3.56
CA ASP A 327 3.92 -10.27 -4.04
C ASP A 327 3.86 -8.75 -4.11
N CYS A 328 4.62 -8.08 -3.23
CA CYS A 328 4.81 -6.64 -3.26
C CYS A 328 6.25 -6.32 -2.91
N SER A 329 6.82 -5.27 -3.51
CA SER A 329 8.20 -4.87 -3.25
C SER A 329 8.35 -3.36 -3.18
N LEU A 330 9.30 -2.88 -2.39
CA LEU A 330 9.84 -1.53 -2.46
C LEU A 330 11.34 -1.64 -2.77
N THR A 331 11.81 -0.89 -3.75
CA THR A 331 13.24 -0.73 -4.02
C THR A 331 13.61 0.75 -3.96
N MET A 332 14.62 1.08 -3.18
CA MET A 332 15.20 2.42 -3.08
C MET A 332 16.58 2.43 -3.73
N SER A 333 16.86 3.42 -4.56
CA SER A 333 18.14 3.54 -5.23
C SER A 333 19.28 3.74 -4.22
N LYS A 334 20.46 3.25 -4.57
CA LYS A 334 21.70 3.53 -3.85
C LYS A 334 21.90 5.03 -3.63
N SER A 335 21.63 5.85 -4.65
CA SER A 335 21.83 7.31 -4.56
C SER A 335 21.00 7.96 -3.46
N VAL A 336 19.83 7.40 -3.16
CA VAL A 336 18.91 7.89 -2.14
C VAL A 336 19.25 7.29 -0.79
N PHE A 337 19.19 5.96 -0.70
CA PHE A 337 19.29 5.28 0.58
C PHE A 337 20.74 5.21 1.08
N TRP A 338 21.69 4.88 0.22
CA TRP A 338 23.09 4.74 0.61
C TRP A 338 23.83 6.09 0.62
N ASP A 339 23.92 6.74 -0.54
CA ASP A 339 24.80 7.88 -0.76
C ASP A 339 24.31 9.12 -0.01
N SER A 340 22.99 9.32 0.04
CA SER A 340 22.40 10.53 0.65
C SER A 340 21.95 10.30 2.10
N TYR A 341 21.31 9.17 2.40
CA TYR A 341 20.78 8.90 3.73
C TYR A 341 21.80 8.22 4.66
N LEU A 342 22.27 7.00 4.36
CA LEU A 342 23.13 6.24 5.27
C LEU A 342 24.52 6.87 5.47
N VAL A 343 25.18 7.32 4.40
CA VAL A 343 26.53 7.90 4.44
C VAL A 343 26.61 9.11 5.39
N ASP A 344 25.61 9.98 5.38
CA ASP A 344 25.59 11.14 6.28
C ASP A 344 25.43 10.71 7.74
N LYS A 345 24.49 9.78 8.02
CA LYS A 345 24.27 9.25 9.37
C LYS A 345 25.49 8.54 9.94
N PHE A 346 26.25 7.85 9.10
CA PHE A 346 27.44 7.11 9.53
C PHE A 346 28.71 7.96 9.69
N SER A 347 28.67 9.25 9.37
CA SER A 347 29.82 10.15 9.59
C SER A 347 30.27 10.21 11.06
N VAL A 348 29.38 9.90 12.00
CA VAL A 348 29.69 9.78 13.43
C VAL A 348 30.80 8.76 13.72
N PHE A 349 30.87 7.64 12.98
CA PHE A 349 31.93 6.65 13.15
C PHE A 349 33.30 7.20 12.83
N ASN A 350 33.40 8.05 11.80
CA ASN A 350 34.66 8.70 11.43
C ASN A 350 35.09 9.72 12.48
N LEU A 351 34.15 10.53 13.00
CA LEU A 351 34.43 11.45 14.10
C LEU A 351 34.91 10.70 15.35
N GLN A 352 34.30 9.55 15.63
CA GLN A 352 34.72 8.71 16.73
C GLN A 352 36.11 8.11 16.51
N ALA A 353 36.43 7.63 15.31
CA ALA A 353 37.74 7.11 14.95
C ALA A 353 38.83 8.20 15.08
N LEU A 354 38.56 9.44 14.64
CA LEU A 354 39.45 10.57 14.87
C LEU A 354 39.70 10.84 16.35
N SER A 355 38.66 10.67 17.18
CA SER A 355 38.77 10.88 18.62
C SER A 355 39.61 9.76 19.28
N ILE A 356 39.45 8.52 18.84
CA ILE A 356 40.29 7.39 19.29
C ILE A 356 41.73 7.60 18.82
N ALA A 357 41.92 8.06 17.57
CA ALA A 357 43.25 8.36 17.04
C ALA A 357 43.95 9.46 17.88
N ASN A 358 43.19 10.46 18.35
CA ASN A 358 43.70 11.48 19.25
C ASN A 358 44.09 10.89 20.61
N ASP A 359 43.28 10.02 21.19
CA ASP A 359 43.62 9.33 22.44
C ASP A 359 44.87 8.44 22.24
N ILE A 360 44.99 7.72 21.13
CA ILE A 360 46.19 6.94 20.76
C ILE A 360 47.44 7.82 20.71
N TRP A 361 47.35 9.02 20.12
CA TRP A 361 48.46 9.96 20.11
C TRP A 361 48.93 10.28 21.53
N TRP A 362 47.99 10.52 22.46
CA TRP A 362 48.32 10.74 23.87
C TRP A 362 48.92 9.49 24.53
N TRP A 363 48.45 8.31 24.16
CA TRP A 363 48.95 7.04 24.70
C TRP A 363 50.37 6.71 24.23
N ILE A 364 50.72 7.07 22.99
CA ILE A 364 52.08 6.91 22.46
C ILE A 364 53.04 7.93 23.10
N ARG A 365 52.52 9.11 23.50
CA ARG A 365 53.33 10.23 24.00
C ARG A 365 53.43 10.29 25.52
N SER A 366 52.48 9.70 26.23
CA SER A 366 52.40 9.66 27.69
C SER A 366 52.01 8.25 28.16
N ASN A 367 52.28 7.90 29.43
CA ASN A 367 51.81 6.62 29.99
C ASN A 367 50.33 6.65 30.43
N ASP A 368 49.64 7.77 30.25
CA ASP A 368 48.28 7.95 30.73
C ASP A 368 47.27 7.52 29.65
N ARG A 369 46.41 6.55 30.00
CA ARG A 369 45.47 5.87 29.10
C ARG A 369 44.02 6.36 29.22
N SER A 370 43.79 7.52 29.84
CA SER A 370 42.44 8.08 29.95
C SER A 370 41.87 8.51 28.58
N LEU A 371 40.54 8.54 28.50
CA LEU A 371 39.74 8.89 27.31
C LEU A 371 39.39 10.38 27.27
N ASN A 372 38.95 10.86 26.11
CA ASN A 372 38.43 12.23 25.91
C ASN A 372 39.49 13.32 26.15
N ARG A 373 40.69 13.10 25.61
CA ARG A 373 41.77 14.07 25.74
C ARG A 373 41.54 15.34 24.91
N PRO A 374 42.22 16.45 25.27
CA PRO A 374 42.32 17.61 24.39
C PRO A 374 42.83 17.21 23.01
N TRP A 375 42.31 17.88 21.98
CA TRP A 375 42.70 17.65 20.59
C TRP A 375 44.16 18.05 20.35
N GLN A 376 44.97 17.17 19.76
CA GLN A 376 46.40 17.36 19.49
C GLN A 376 46.86 16.79 18.15
N LEU A 377 46.01 16.08 17.42
CA LEU A 377 46.41 15.48 16.15
C LEU A 377 46.89 16.53 15.13
N THR A 378 46.32 17.74 15.17
CA THR A 378 46.67 18.88 14.32
C THR A 378 46.68 20.18 15.12
N SER A 379 47.24 21.25 14.56
CA SER A 379 47.13 22.61 15.11
C SER A 379 45.76 23.25 14.88
N LYS A 380 44.92 22.65 14.03
CA LYS A 380 43.55 23.10 13.77
C LYS A 380 42.62 22.56 14.84
N GLU A 381 41.45 23.18 14.98
CA GLU A 381 40.39 22.67 15.83
C GLU A 381 39.97 21.25 15.43
N ARG A 382 39.42 20.51 16.41
CA ARG A 382 38.88 19.17 16.19
C ARG A 382 37.83 19.22 15.08
N PRO A 383 37.90 18.34 14.06
CA PRO A 383 36.87 18.26 13.03
C PRO A 383 35.50 18.05 13.66
N THR A 384 34.55 18.91 13.29
CA THR A 384 33.14 18.79 13.66
C THR A 384 32.36 17.93 12.66
N THR A 385 32.95 17.62 11.50
CA THR A 385 32.39 16.75 10.47
C THR A 385 33.45 15.79 9.92
N ALA A 386 33.03 14.60 9.52
CA ALA A 386 33.89 13.60 8.89
C ALA A 386 33.04 12.74 7.92
N ARG A 387 32.61 13.39 6.84
CA ARG A 387 31.70 12.77 5.85
C ARG A 387 32.40 11.64 5.09
N TRP A 388 31.67 10.56 4.87
CA TRP A 388 32.11 9.52 3.94
C TRP A 388 32.02 10.02 2.49
N SER A 389 32.88 9.48 1.65
CA SER A 389 32.86 9.64 0.21
C SER A 389 32.26 8.38 -0.43
N PRO A 390 31.08 8.44 -1.07
CA PRO A 390 30.51 7.30 -1.76
C PRO A 390 31.46 6.70 -2.81
N THR A 391 31.52 5.38 -2.89
CA THR A 391 32.29 4.62 -3.91
C THR A 391 31.34 3.75 -4.72
N ALA A 392 31.83 3.03 -5.74
CA ALA A 392 30.98 2.16 -6.57
C ALA A 392 30.31 1.04 -5.76
N ASP A 393 31.01 0.54 -4.75
CA ASP A 393 30.75 -0.66 -3.94
C ASP A 393 30.52 -0.35 -2.45
N GLY A 394 30.50 0.93 -2.07
CA GLY A 394 30.45 1.30 -0.67
C GLY A 394 30.60 2.79 -0.41
N ALA A 395 31.34 3.12 0.64
CA ALA A 395 31.80 4.45 0.94
C ALA A 395 33.14 4.38 1.69
N SER A 396 34.00 5.37 1.46
CA SER A 396 35.32 5.44 2.08
C SER A 396 35.52 6.76 2.82
N TYR A 397 36.34 6.74 3.86
CA TYR A 397 36.80 7.93 4.54
C TYR A 397 38.30 7.83 4.76
N VAL A 398 39.03 8.85 4.34
CA VAL A 398 40.47 8.92 4.55
C VAL A 398 40.82 10.27 5.13
N TRP A 399 41.45 10.25 6.30
CA TRP A 399 42.01 11.42 6.93
C TRP A 399 43.46 11.16 7.28
N ARG A 400 44.34 12.07 6.88
CA ARG A 400 45.78 11.94 7.09
C ARG A 400 46.35 13.28 7.47
N GLU A 401 47.00 13.35 8.62
CA GLU A 401 47.78 14.53 8.99
C GLU A 401 49.21 14.11 9.35
N PRO A 402 50.22 14.59 8.59
CA PRO A 402 51.59 14.65 9.04
C PRO A 402 51.84 15.95 9.80
N VAL A 403 52.51 15.89 10.94
CA VAL A 403 52.98 17.06 11.67
C VAL A 403 54.46 16.88 11.99
N VAL A 404 55.21 17.97 11.87
CA VAL A 404 56.62 18.06 12.25
C VAL A 404 56.76 19.22 13.22
N LYS A 405 57.43 18.98 14.34
CA LYS A 405 57.71 19.95 15.39
C LYS A 405 59.20 19.93 15.69
N GLU A 406 59.83 21.10 15.63
CA GLU A 406 61.19 21.29 16.09
C GLU A 406 61.20 21.30 17.63
N LEU A 407 62.09 20.52 18.21
CA LEU A 407 62.37 20.46 19.63
C LEU A 407 63.67 21.22 19.94
N PRO A 408 63.94 21.56 21.21
CA PRO A 408 65.26 22.07 21.61
C PRO A 408 66.40 21.15 21.13
N ASP A 409 67.60 21.70 20.94
CA ASP A 409 68.82 20.94 20.61
C ASP A 409 68.88 20.27 19.20
N ARG A 410 68.17 20.83 18.21
CA ARG A 410 68.08 20.33 16.82
C ARG A 410 67.45 18.94 16.71
N GLU A 411 66.57 18.61 17.64
CA GLU A 411 65.75 17.40 17.57
C GLU A 411 64.47 17.69 16.79
N PHE A 412 64.00 16.72 16.00
CA PHE A 412 62.75 16.83 15.25
C PHE A 412 61.79 15.75 15.70
N GLU A 413 60.63 16.15 16.21
CA GLU A 413 59.53 15.23 16.44
C GLU A 413 58.57 15.33 15.26
N SER A 414 58.31 14.22 14.60
CA SER A 414 57.25 14.10 13.62
C SER A 414 56.24 13.05 14.07
N TRP A 415 54.98 13.27 13.71
CA TRP A 415 53.98 12.23 13.79
C TRP A 415 53.12 12.24 12.54
N THR A 416 52.62 11.07 12.18
CA THR A 416 51.66 10.91 11.10
C THR A 416 50.53 10.06 11.62
N THR A 417 49.31 10.57 11.55
CA THR A 417 48.12 9.78 11.86
C THR A 417 47.28 9.63 10.61
N LEU A 418 46.92 8.40 10.30
CA LEU A 418 46.04 8.00 9.21
C LEU A 418 44.81 7.34 9.84
N VAL A 419 43.64 7.87 9.54
CA VAL A 419 42.35 7.22 9.77
C VAL A 419 41.79 6.87 8.41
N GLY A 420 41.73 5.57 8.10
CA GLY A 420 41.16 5.04 6.87
C GLY A 420 40.00 4.14 7.22
N ASN A 421 38.79 4.50 6.84
CA ASN A 421 37.62 3.68 7.08
C ASN A 421 36.96 3.34 5.75
N ASN A 422 36.38 2.15 5.65
CA ASN A 422 35.63 1.71 4.49
C ASN A 422 34.29 1.10 4.95
N MET A 423 33.27 1.24 4.13
CA MET A 423 31.96 0.68 4.38
C MET A 423 31.44 0.05 3.10
N GLU A 424 31.01 -1.20 3.15
CA GLU A 424 30.66 -2.01 1.97
C GLU A 424 29.37 -2.77 2.25
N TRP A 425 28.39 -2.73 1.35
CA TRP A 425 27.22 -3.61 1.45
C TRP A 425 27.56 -4.98 0.88
N LYS A 426 26.85 -6.01 1.33
CA LYS A 426 26.93 -7.35 0.75
C LYS A 426 25.73 -7.63 -0.15
N PRO A 427 25.93 -7.74 -1.47
CA PRO A 427 24.86 -8.07 -2.40
C PRO A 427 24.12 -9.36 -2.01
N GLY A 428 22.80 -9.33 -2.12
CA GLY A 428 21.89 -10.42 -1.77
C GLY A 428 21.60 -10.57 -0.27
N THR A 429 22.15 -9.70 0.58
CA THR A 429 22.02 -9.78 2.04
C THR A 429 21.53 -8.48 2.68
N ASP A 430 21.15 -8.54 3.95
CA ASP A 430 20.79 -7.41 4.82
C ASP A 430 22.01 -6.75 5.48
N GLU A 431 23.23 -7.13 5.09
CA GLU A 431 24.45 -6.78 5.81
C GLU A 431 25.27 -5.66 5.16
N ILE A 432 25.85 -4.83 6.02
CA ILE A 432 26.85 -3.81 5.72
C ILE A 432 28.06 -4.06 6.62
N ASP A 433 29.24 -4.17 6.02
CA ASP A 433 30.51 -4.21 6.73
C ASP A 433 31.10 -2.81 6.83
N ILE A 434 31.54 -2.42 8.01
CA ILE A 434 32.27 -1.19 8.26
C ILE A 434 33.65 -1.57 8.79
N PHE A 435 34.67 -1.32 7.99
CA PHE A 435 36.07 -1.53 8.32
C PHE A 435 36.66 -0.23 8.82
N MET A 436 37.25 -0.26 10.00
CA MET A 436 37.86 0.89 10.63
C MET A 436 39.35 0.63 10.81
N TYR A 437 40.17 1.58 10.36
CA TYR A 437 41.62 1.47 10.44
C TYR A 437 42.25 2.79 10.89
N ILE A 438 43.09 2.69 11.91
CA ILE A 438 43.89 3.80 12.43
C ILE A 438 45.34 3.35 12.41
N HIS A 439 46.20 4.17 11.82
CA HIS A 439 47.64 4.01 11.90
C HIS A 439 48.26 5.32 12.39
N SER A 440 48.84 5.28 13.58
CA SER A 440 49.55 6.42 14.16
C SER A 440 51.02 6.08 14.27
N MET A 441 51.85 6.98 13.76
CA MET A 441 53.30 6.88 13.76
C MET A 441 53.87 8.12 14.44
N ARG A 442 54.82 7.93 15.34
CA ARG A 442 55.63 8.99 15.96
C ARG A 442 57.09 8.68 15.69
N ARG A 443 57.83 9.66 15.22
CA ARG A 443 59.26 9.58 14.99
C ARG A 443 59.96 10.76 15.65
N ILE A 444 60.98 10.50 16.45
CA ILE A 444 61.84 11.54 17.04
C ILE A 444 63.23 11.36 16.44
N GLU A 445 63.73 12.37 15.77
CA GLU A 445 65.09 12.42 15.23
C GLU A 445 65.93 13.30 16.15
N HIS A 446 67.13 12.84 16.49
CA HIS A 446 68.09 13.59 17.28
C HIS A 446 69.49 13.39 16.70
N SER A 447 70.47 14.13 17.22
CA SER A 447 71.85 14.14 16.69
C SER A 447 72.55 12.77 16.64
N ARG A 448 72.01 11.74 17.32
CA ARG A 448 72.62 10.40 17.44
C ARG A 448 71.79 9.27 16.82
N GLY A 449 70.62 9.55 16.26
CA GLY A 449 69.74 8.51 15.73
C GLY A 449 68.28 8.96 15.60
N PHE A 450 67.40 7.96 15.49
CA PHE A 450 65.97 8.21 15.57
C PHE A 450 65.25 7.12 16.34
N TYR A 451 64.16 7.54 16.96
CA TYR A 451 63.17 6.71 17.62
C TYR A 451 61.91 6.66 16.76
N HIS A 452 61.33 5.48 16.55
CA HIS A 452 60.10 5.32 15.78
C HIS A 452 59.14 4.39 16.53
N ASN A 453 57.94 4.88 16.81
CA ASN A 453 56.80 4.08 17.25
C ASN A 453 55.70 4.14 16.20
N SER A 454 55.15 3.00 15.85
CA SER A 454 53.91 2.91 15.10
C SER A 454 52.92 2.02 15.85
N LEU A 455 51.66 2.43 15.79
CA LEU A 455 50.54 1.68 16.29
C LEU A 455 49.50 1.58 15.19
N GLU A 456 49.09 0.36 14.91
CA GLU A 456 48.05 0.00 13.98
C GLU A 456 46.87 -0.57 14.76
N LEU A 457 45.69 -0.01 14.54
CA LEU A 457 44.45 -0.46 15.12
C LEU A 457 43.45 -0.76 14.01
N ARG A 458 42.87 -1.96 14.04
CA ARG A 458 41.83 -2.41 13.11
C ARG A 458 40.64 -2.94 13.88
N TRP A 459 39.43 -2.58 13.47
CA TRP A 459 38.23 -3.27 13.92
C TRP A 459 37.17 -3.25 12.83
N ARG A 460 36.19 -4.16 12.96
CA ARG A 460 35.09 -4.29 12.01
C ARG A 460 33.78 -4.19 12.76
N LEU A 461 32.86 -3.41 12.22
CA LEU A 461 31.47 -3.41 12.60
C LEU A 461 30.68 -4.12 11.50
N LYS A 462 29.70 -4.92 11.88
CA LYS A 462 28.70 -5.47 10.97
C LYS A 462 27.35 -4.89 11.34
N LEU A 463 26.76 -4.16 10.41
CA LEU A 463 25.40 -3.68 10.52
C LEU A 463 24.49 -4.62 9.73
N ARG A 464 23.37 -5.00 10.35
CA ARG A 464 22.33 -5.82 9.76
C ARG A 464 21.00 -5.07 9.83
N LEU A 465 20.28 -5.02 8.71
CA LEU A 465 18.92 -4.49 8.67
C LEU A 465 17.93 -5.61 8.97
N ASN A 466 17.11 -5.44 10.00
CA ASN A 466 16.08 -6.36 10.41
C ASN A 466 14.70 -5.76 10.20
N THR A 467 13.68 -6.63 10.19
CA THR A 467 12.28 -6.25 10.19
C THR A 467 11.68 -6.47 11.58
N ILE A 468 10.99 -5.47 12.13
CA ILE A 468 10.23 -5.62 13.38
C ILE A 468 8.74 -5.90 13.10
N LYS A 469 8.02 -6.45 14.09
CA LYS A 469 6.63 -6.94 13.96
C LYS A 469 5.64 -5.93 13.36
N ASP A 470 5.87 -4.64 13.54
CA ASP A 470 5.00 -3.58 13.02
C ASP A 470 5.28 -3.20 11.56
N GLY A 471 6.26 -3.84 10.92
CA GLY A 471 6.62 -3.59 9.52
C GLY A 471 7.60 -2.46 9.32
N LYS A 472 8.39 -2.10 10.35
CA LYS A 472 9.49 -1.13 10.27
C LYS A 472 10.84 -1.84 10.11
N LEU A 473 11.84 -1.08 9.66
CA LEU A 473 13.24 -1.52 9.66
C LEU A 473 13.91 -1.17 10.99
N GLU A 474 14.67 -2.12 11.53
CA GLU A 474 15.54 -1.93 12.68
C GLU A 474 16.98 -2.24 12.24
N ALA A 475 17.96 -1.39 12.56
CA ALA A 475 19.35 -1.76 12.36
C ALA A 475 19.94 -2.34 13.65
N ILE A 476 20.63 -3.46 13.51
CA ILE A 476 21.44 -4.07 14.56
C ILE A 476 22.90 -3.96 14.16
N ILE A 477 23.73 -3.41 15.05
CA ILE A 477 25.18 -3.37 14.85
C ILE A 477 25.84 -4.36 15.80
N THR A 478 26.77 -5.13 15.26
CA THR A 478 27.70 -5.97 16.02
C THR A 478 29.12 -5.52 15.72
N SER A 479 30.03 -5.70 16.68
CA SER A 479 31.45 -5.37 16.51
C SER A 479 32.29 -6.60 16.77
N ASP A 480 33.28 -6.81 15.92
CA ASP A 480 34.38 -7.73 16.23
C ASP A 480 35.27 -7.09 17.32
N SER A 481 36.10 -7.91 17.96
CA SER A 481 37.12 -7.38 18.89
C SER A 481 38.17 -6.58 18.12
N PRO A 482 38.58 -5.40 18.62
CA PRO A 482 39.64 -4.62 17.99
C PRO A 482 40.96 -5.39 18.00
N GLN A 483 41.73 -5.27 16.92
CA GLN A 483 43.06 -5.83 16.77
C GLN A 483 44.07 -4.69 16.81
N VAL A 484 44.97 -4.73 17.79
CA VAL A 484 46.06 -3.76 17.94
C VAL A 484 47.39 -4.44 17.57
N LYS A 485 48.18 -3.78 16.73
CA LYS A 485 49.56 -4.17 16.43
C LYS A 485 50.45 -2.96 16.67
N SER A 486 51.54 -3.15 17.40
CA SER A 486 52.53 -2.11 17.62
C SER A 486 53.88 -2.52 17.03
N GLN A 487 54.60 -1.54 16.50
CA GLN A 487 55.96 -1.73 16.04
C GLN A 487 56.81 -0.57 16.56
N GLN A 488 58.00 -0.89 17.02
CA GLN A 488 58.99 0.06 17.48
C GLN A 488 60.28 -0.20 16.71
N ILE A 489 60.83 0.82 16.05
CA ILE A 489 62.04 0.71 15.24
C ILE A 489 63.08 1.69 15.81
N HIS A 490 64.29 1.18 16.05
CA HIS A 490 65.46 1.94 16.47
C HIS A 490 66.57 1.78 15.44
N ALA A 491 67.29 2.87 15.15
CA ALA A 491 68.45 2.82 14.25
C ALA A 491 69.80 2.82 14.98
N ASP A 492 69.82 3.04 16.29
CA ASP A 492 71.01 3.00 17.13
C ASP A 492 71.07 1.72 18.00
N SER A 493 72.25 1.10 18.04
CA SER A 493 72.51 -0.20 18.68
C SER A 493 72.45 -0.20 20.22
N LYS A 494 71.97 0.89 20.83
CA LYS A 494 71.71 1.00 22.27
C LYS A 494 70.21 0.96 22.49
N SER A 495 69.67 -0.26 22.50
CA SER A 495 68.27 -0.60 22.83
C SER A 495 67.94 -0.19 24.27
N TRP A 496 67.58 1.07 24.49
CA TRP A 496 67.12 1.55 25.79
C TRP A 496 65.59 1.54 25.80
N PHE A 497 64.98 0.41 26.20
CA PHE A 497 63.57 0.27 26.60
C PHE A 497 62.55 -0.09 25.50
N ILE A 498 62.25 -1.39 25.43
CA ILE A 498 60.95 -2.05 25.61
C ILE A 498 61.21 -3.52 25.22
N SER A 499 61.18 -4.43 26.19
CA SER A 499 61.27 -5.86 25.93
C SER A 499 60.05 -6.31 25.10
N ASP A 500 60.12 -7.47 24.43
CA ASP A 500 58.93 -8.04 23.77
C ASP A 500 57.73 -8.17 24.73
N ASN A 501 57.98 -8.33 26.03
CA ASN A 501 56.94 -8.35 27.06
C ASN A 501 56.31 -6.98 27.27
N ASP A 502 57.12 -5.91 27.33
CA ASP A 502 56.62 -4.53 27.46
C ASP A 502 55.79 -4.13 26.23
N ARG A 503 56.17 -4.60 25.04
CA ARG A 503 55.40 -4.40 23.80
C ARG A 503 54.05 -5.11 23.84
N ARG A 504 54.03 -6.38 24.24
CA ARG A 504 52.77 -7.15 24.40
C ARG A 504 51.87 -6.56 25.47
N GLU A 505 52.44 -6.08 26.57
CA GLU A 505 51.70 -5.39 27.62
C GLU A 505 51.12 -4.07 27.13
N LEU A 506 51.87 -3.30 26.33
CA LEU A 506 51.37 -2.09 25.68
C LEU A 506 50.23 -2.39 24.70
N GLU A 507 50.37 -3.42 23.86
CA GLU A 507 49.32 -3.87 22.93
C GLU A 507 48.06 -4.27 23.69
N SER A 508 48.20 -5.12 24.72
CA SER A 508 47.09 -5.60 25.54
C SER A 508 46.37 -4.45 26.26
N LYS A 509 47.11 -3.55 26.93
CA LYS A 509 46.51 -2.38 27.60
C LYS A 509 45.86 -1.42 26.61
N THR A 510 46.43 -1.26 25.43
CA THR A 510 45.85 -0.41 24.38
C THR A 510 44.58 -1.05 23.82
N GLU A 511 44.58 -2.36 23.60
CA GLU A 511 43.38 -3.10 23.17
C GLU A 511 42.25 -2.98 24.19
N GLU A 512 42.54 -3.14 25.48
CA GLU A 512 41.58 -2.94 26.57
C GLU A 512 41.02 -1.52 26.61
N ALA A 513 41.89 -0.50 26.47
CA ALA A 513 41.48 0.90 26.44
C ALA A 513 40.58 1.20 25.23
N VAL A 514 40.89 0.65 24.05
CA VAL A 514 40.07 0.79 22.84
C VAL A 514 38.72 0.07 23.02
N LYS A 515 38.71 -1.15 23.57
CA LYS A 515 37.47 -1.88 23.89
C LYS A 515 36.58 -1.06 24.81
N ALA A 516 37.16 -0.46 25.86
CA ALA A 516 36.41 0.40 26.78
C ALA A 516 35.90 1.68 26.09
N ALA A 517 36.68 2.27 25.18
CA ALA A 517 36.28 3.44 24.40
C ALA A 517 35.11 3.14 23.47
N LEU A 518 35.13 1.99 22.78
CA LEU A 518 34.05 1.55 21.89
C LEU A 518 32.77 1.24 22.68
N ALA A 519 32.89 0.57 23.84
CA ALA A 519 31.74 0.24 24.69
C ALA A 519 31.03 1.48 25.25
N LYS A 520 31.78 2.52 25.65
CA LYS A 520 31.20 3.76 26.20
C LYS A 520 30.46 4.63 25.19
N ARG A 521 30.66 4.42 23.90
CA ARG A 521 30.15 5.32 22.85
C ARG A 521 28.78 4.92 22.29
N GLU A 522 28.07 3.98 22.93
CA GLU A 522 26.70 3.51 22.64
C GLU A 522 26.32 3.48 21.14
N LEU A 523 27.29 3.12 20.29
CA LEU A 523 27.23 3.25 18.83
C LEU A 523 26.00 2.62 18.17
N THR A 524 25.50 1.56 18.80
CA THR A 524 24.40 0.75 18.30
C THR A 524 23.05 1.36 18.64
N LYS A 525 22.91 1.95 19.83
CA LYS A 525 21.66 2.51 20.34
C LYS A 525 21.32 3.83 19.64
N ASP A 526 22.31 4.70 19.44
CA ASP A 526 22.14 5.96 18.71
C ASP A 526 21.64 5.71 17.28
N LEU A 527 22.14 4.68 16.61
CA LEU A 527 21.72 4.39 15.25
C LEU A 527 20.32 3.76 15.19
N SER A 528 20.03 2.78 16.06
CA SER A 528 18.69 2.20 16.12
C SER A 528 17.67 3.29 16.43
N GLU A 529 17.95 4.22 17.34
CA GLU A 529 17.11 5.39 17.61
C GLU A 529 17.01 6.31 16.38
N ILE A 530 18.10 6.65 15.70
CA ILE A 530 18.07 7.48 14.49
C ILE A 530 17.22 6.88 13.37
N LEU A 531 17.25 5.56 13.17
CA LEU A 531 16.48 4.86 12.16
C LEU A 531 15.03 4.55 12.61
N ASN A 532 14.79 4.41 13.92
CA ASN A 532 13.48 4.07 14.49
C ASN A 532 12.62 5.30 14.84
N ASP A 533 13.23 6.42 15.24
CA ASP A 533 12.54 7.59 15.80
C ASP A 533 11.94 8.51 14.71
N LYS A 534 12.45 8.44 13.46
CA LYS A 534 12.03 9.38 12.39
C LYS A 534 11.61 8.76 11.06
N SER A 535 12.02 7.55 10.70
CA SER A 535 11.75 6.97 9.37
C SER A 535 10.59 5.99 9.38
N LYS A 536 9.35 6.49 9.53
CA LYS A 536 8.22 5.78 8.92
C LYS A 536 8.35 6.02 7.42
N PHE A 537 8.77 5.01 6.66
CA PHE A 537 8.73 5.09 5.20
C PHE A 537 7.27 5.25 4.81
N VAL A 538 6.95 6.39 4.21
CA VAL A 538 5.61 6.67 3.69
C VAL A 538 5.70 6.47 2.19
N PHE A 539 5.10 5.41 1.71
CA PHE A 539 5.10 5.09 0.28
C PHE A 539 3.69 4.80 -0.21
N PRO A 540 3.41 5.14 -1.47
CA PRO A 540 2.12 4.91 -2.11
C PRO A 540 1.78 3.42 -2.22
N GLY A 541 0.51 3.06 -2.06
CA GLY A 541 0.03 1.72 -2.39
C GLY A 541 -1.37 1.37 -1.86
N ALA A 542 -1.72 0.08 -1.94
CA ALA A 542 -3.08 -0.44 -1.75
C ALA A 542 -3.57 -0.60 -0.29
N GLY A 543 -2.88 -0.01 0.69
CA GLY A 543 -3.17 -0.16 2.11
C GLY A 543 -1.92 0.05 2.95
N GLU A 544 -1.90 -0.46 4.18
CA GLU A 544 -0.68 -0.46 4.99
C GLU A 544 0.21 -1.62 4.56
N PHE A 545 1.52 -1.41 4.48
CA PHE A 545 2.47 -2.49 4.19
C PHE A 545 3.36 -2.76 5.37
N ALA A 546 3.58 -4.04 5.66
CA ALA A 546 4.72 -4.45 6.47
C ALA A 546 5.93 -4.66 5.57
N MET A 547 7.02 -3.94 5.83
CA MET A 547 8.32 -4.22 5.22
C MET A 547 8.83 -5.57 5.73
N ARG A 548 9.57 -6.30 4.90
CA ARG A 548 10.19 -7.61 5.19
C ARG A 548 11.48 -7.77 4.39
N GLU A 549 12.37 -8.62 4.91
CA GLU A 549 13.55 -9.12 4.21
C GLU A 549 14.38 -8.05 3.47
N PRO A 550 14.90 -7.03 4.17
CA PRO A 550 15.76 -6.04 3.54
C PRO A 550 16.99 -6.69 2.91
N LYS A 551 17.28 -6.38 1.64
CA LYS A 551 18.45 -6.90 0.93
C LYS A 551 19.06 -5.84 0.04
N PHE A 552 20.38 -5.74 0.00
CA PHE A 552 21.07 -4.93 -1.00
C PHE A 552 21.23 -5.72 -2.29
N ASN A 553 21.00 -5.10 -3.45
CA ASN A 553 21.36 -5.70 -4.73
C ASN A 553 22.86 -5.46 -5.06
N ALA A 554 23.31 -5.98 -6.20
CA ALA A 554 24.69 -5.76 -6.67
C ALA A 554 25.06 -4.29 -6.94
N GLN A 555 24.06 -3.41 -7.11
CA GLN A 555 24.24 -1.97 -7.36
C GLN A 555 24.18 -1.12 -6.07
N GLY A 556 23.88 -1.72 -4.92
CA GLY A 556 23.73 -1.02 -3.64
C GLY A 556 22.34 -0.45 -3.40
N ASP A 557 21.35 -0.79 -4.24
CA ASP A 557 19.96 -0.46 -4.00
C ASP A 557 19.41 -1.32 -2.86
N LEU A 558 18.63 -0.71 -1.97
CA LEU A 558 17.92 -1.43 -0.92
C LEU A 558 16.59 -1.96 -1.44
N GLN A 559 16.43 -3.28 -1.42
CA GLN A 559 15.19 -3.97 -1.77
C GLN A 559 14.50 -4.46 -0.50
N LEU A 560 13.18 -4.25 -0.46
CA LEU A 560 12.29 -4.66 0.61
C LEU A 560 11.16 -5.46 0.01
N ASP A 561 10.82 -6.57 0.63
CA ASP A 561 9.57 -7.25 0.35
C ASP A 561 8.48 -6.61 1.20
N LEU A 562 7.28 -6.51 0.66
CA LEU A 562 6.16 -5.87 1.31
C LEU A 562 5.03 -6.89 1.48
N THR A 563 4.37 -6.85 2.64
CA THR A 563 3.13 -7.59 2.86
C THR A 563 1.99 -6.59 3.07
N LEU A 564 1.01 -6.60 2.17
CA LEU A 564 -0.16 -5.76 2.28
C LEU A 564 -1.02 -6.20 3.48
N LYS A 565 -1.24 -5.29 4.43
CA LYS A 565 -2.26 -5.39 5.47
C LYS A 565 -3.53 -4.76 4.90
N SER A 566 -4.50 -5.60 4.57
CA SER A 566 -5.84 -5.13 4.21
C SER A 566 -6.66 -4.95 5.48
N GLU A 567 -7.15 -3.74 5.71
CA GLU A 567 -8.23 -3.48 6.65
C GLU A 567 -9.57 -3.45 5.89
N ASP A 568 -10.66 -3.74 6.61
CA ASP A 568 -12.00 -3.68 6.05
C ASP A 568 -12.34 -2.25 5.64
N ILE A 569 -12.89 -2.07 4.44
CA ILE A 569 -13.44 -0.78 4.03
C ILE A 569 -14.79 -0.59 4.73
N ILE A 570 -14.89 0.49 5.50
CA ILE A 570 -16.19 0.99 5.98
C ILE A 570 -16.88 1.63 4.77
N VAL A 571 -17.91 0.98 4.23
CA VAL A 571 -18.78 1.59 3.22
C VAL A 571 -19.55 2.73 3.89
N ASP A 572 -19.48 3.94 3.34
CA ASP A 572 -20.38 5.03 3.73
C ASP A 572 -21.79 4.67 3.24
N ASP A 573 -22.70 4.41 4.17
CA ASP A 573 -24.06 3.98 3.86
C ASP A 573 -25.02 5.17 3.68
N THR A 574 -24.52 6.38 3.39
CA THR A 574 -25.34 7.58 3.32
C THR A 574 -26.13 7.72 2.00
N PHE A 575 -27.39 8.16 2.04
CA PHE A 575 -28.22 8.46 0.87
C PHE A 575 -29.35 9.46 1.20
N HIS A 576 -29.95 10.07 0.18
CA HIS A 576 -31.14 10.91 0.29
C HIS A 576 -32.37 10.21 -0.32
N LEU A 577 -33.56 10.52 0.21
CA LEU A 577 -34.84 9.95 -0.26
C LEU A 577 -35.60 10.96 -1.12
N ILE A 578 -36.28 10.49 -2.19
CA ILE A 578 -37.17 11.31 -3.05
C ILE A 578 -38.58 10.74 -2.99
N VAL A 579 -39.60 11.60 -3.07
CA VAL A 579 -41.00 11.19 -3.11
C VAL A 579 -41.62 11.54 -4.46
N ASN A 580 -42.05 10.51 -5.20
CA ASN A 580 -42.78 10.67 -6.46
C ASN A 580 -44.25 10.25 -6.26
N ALA A 581 -45.18 11.20 -6.27
CA ALA A 581 -46.60 10.92 -6.18
C ALA A 581 -47.21 10.62 -7.57
N LYS A 582 -48.12 9.65 -7.63
CA LYS A 582 -48.83 9.32 -8.87
C LYS A 582 -49.74 10.49 -9.26
N GLY A 583 -49.55 11.06 -10.45
CA GLY A 583 -50.39 12.14 -11.00
C GLY A 583 -49.86 13.57 -10.80
N SER A 584 -48.71 13.77 -10.15
CA SER A 584 -48.00 15.07 -10.16
C SER A 584 -47.02 15.15 -11.33
N GLU A 585 -46.84 16.35 -11.90
CA GLU A 585 -45.70 16.62 -12.81
C GLU A 585 -44.38 16.20 -12.13
N PRO A 586 -43.39 15.68 -12.88
CA PRO A 586 -42.15 15.13 -12.34
C PRO A 586 -41.25 16.27 -11.82
N HIS A 587 -41.61 16.82 -10.68
CA HIS A 587 -40.72 17.66 -9.89
C HIS A 587 -40.19 16.77 -8.76
N GLU A 588 -38.92 16.37 -8.90
CA GLU A 588 -38.16 15.62 -7.89
C GLU A 588 -38.18 16.41 -6.57
N LYS A 589 -38.94 15.93 -5.58
CA LYS A 589 -38.95 16.52 -4.23
C LYS A 589 -38.24 15.59 -3.26
N TRP A 590 -37.29 16.14 -2.52
CA TRP A 590 -36.44 15.42 -1.58
C TRP A 590 -37.10 15.35 -0.20
N LEU A 591 -36.85 14.29 0.54
CA LEU A 591 -37.33 14.13 1.91
C LEU A 591 -36.35 14.79 2.89
N LYS A 592 -36.87 15.69 3.72
CA LYS A 592 -36.18 16.29 4.86
C LYS A 592 -36.95 15.95 6.12
N LEU A 593 -36.26 15.43 7.13
CA LEU A 593 -36.77 15.29 8.49
C LEU A 593 -36.43 16.56 9.28
N GLU A 594 -37.46 17.24 9.76
CA GLU A 594 -37.32 18.39 10.66
C GLU A 594 -37.69 18.00 12.08
N THR A 595 -36.85 18.33 13.05
CA THR A 595 -37.15 18.19 14.48
C THR A 595 -38.27 19.15 14.85
N ARG A 596 -39.30 18.66 15.55
CA ARG A 596 -40.33 19.51 16.16
C ARG A 596 -40.02 19.82 17.62
N GLU A 597 -39.70 18.78 18.41
CA GLU A 597 -39.38 18.83 19.84
C GLU A 597 -38.30 17.78 20.17
N GLU A 598 -37.77 17.72 21.40
CA GLU A 598 -36.81 16.69 21.82
C GLU A 598 -37.37 15.29 21.50
N ASN A 599 -36.81 14.65 20.46
CA ASN A 599 -37.15 13.31 19.93
C ASN A 599 -38.40 13.17 19.03
N THR A 600 -39.04 14.25 18.57
CA THR A 600 -40.13 14.15 17.57
C THR A 600 -39.78 14.85 16.25
N TRP A 601 -40.23 14.26 15.13
CA TRP A 601 -39.82 14.66 13.78
C TRP A 601 -41.02 14.76 12.86
N ARG A 602 -40.91 15.58 11.81
CA ARG A 602 -41.85 15.58 10.69
C ARG A 602 -41.09 15.43 9.38
N ALA A 603 -41.65 14.64 8.47
CA ALA A 603 -41.23 14.60 7.08
C ALA A 603 -41.77 15.82 6.32
N VAL A 604 -40.87 16.57 5.69
CA VAL A 604 -41.20 17.65 4.75
C VAL A 604 -40.50 17.42 3.42
N LEU A 605 -41.17 17.86 2.35
CA LEU A 605 -40.65 17.76 0.99
C LEU A 605 -39.95 19.06 0.62
N VAL A 606 -38.68 18.96 0.24
CA VAL A 606 -37.84 20.09 -0.19
C VAL A 606 -37.49 19.98 -1.67
N LYS A 607 -37.20 21.12 -2.29
CA LYS A 607 -36.95 21.19 -3.74
C LYS A 607 -35.51 20.84 -4.10
N ASP A 608 -34.57 21.12 -3.20
CA ASP A 608 -33.14 20.96 -3.45
C ASP A 608 -32.55 19.81 -2.62
N GLN A 609 -31.69 18.99 -3.23
CA GLN A 609 -31.00 17.88 -2.57
C GLN A 609 -30.22 18.33 -1.33
N ALA A 610 -29.62 19.52 -1.40
CA ALA A 610 -28.86 20.12 -0.30
C ALA A 610 -29.71 20.38 0.95
N GLU A 611 -31.03 20.47 0.80
CA GLU A 611 -31.98 20.62 1.90
C GLU A 611 -32.49 19.28 2.42
N GLY A 612 -32.30 18.18 1.69
CA GLY A 612 -32.75 16.85 2.04
C GLY A 612 -31.96 16.23 3.20
N THR A 613 -32.62 15.39 4.00
CA THR A 613 -31.94 14.65 5.08
C THR A 613 -31.08 13.55 4.49
N GLU A 614 -29.84 13.45 4.98
CA GLU A 614 -28.93 12.36 4.67
C GLU A 614 -29.20 11.20 5.65
N PHE A 615 -29.62 10.05 5.12
CA PHE A 615 -29.92 8.83 5.85
C PHE A 615 -28.78 7.83 5.74
N GLN A 616 -28.61 6.95 6.71
CA GLN A 616 -27.68 5.81 6.69
C GLN A 616 -28.42 4.51 6.98
N ILE A 617 -27.92 3.38 6.48
CA ILE A 617 -28.34 2.05 6.96
C ILE A 617 -27.30 1.53 7.95
N SER A 618 -27.70 1.25 9.19
CA SER A 618 -26.84 0.67 10.22
C SER A 618 -27.52 -0.57 10.80
N ASP A 619 -26.91 -1.74 10.63
CA ASP A 619 -27.43 -3.04 11.12
C ASP A 619 -28.86 -3.39 10.66
N GLY A 620 -29.31 -2.83 9.53
CA GLY A 620 -30.67 -3.02 9.00
C GLY A 620 -31.67 -1.94 9.42
N ASN A 621 -31.24 -0.99 10.26
CA ASN A 621 -32.00 0.19 10.68
C ASN A 621 -31.73 1.38 9.76
N LEU A 622 -32.75 2.20 9.52
CA LEU A 622 -32.56 3.51 8.91
C LEU A 622 -32.20 4.52 10.00
N VAL A 623 -31.04 5.17 9.90
CA VAL A 623 -30.54 6.13 10.89
C VAL A 623 -30.18 7.46 10.23
N MET A 624 -30.11 8.55 10.98
CA MET A 624 -29.59 9.84 10.51
C MET A 624 -28.64 10.46 11.53
N ASP A 625 -27.66 11.23 11.07
CA ASP A 625 -26.76 11.99 11.96
C ASP A 625 -27.52 13.23 12.50
N ILE A 626 -27.57 13.40 13.83
CA ILE A 626 -28.15 14.62 14.43
C ILE A 626 -27.14 15.75 14.28
N LYS A 627 -27.38 16.72 13.40
CA LYS A 627 -26.63 17.99 13.41
C LYS A 627 -27.18 18.89 14.51
N GLY A 628 -26.46 19.01 15.62
CA GLY A 628 -26.81 19.95 16.70
C GLY A 628 -26.27 19.61 18.09
N LEU A 629 -24.94 19.62 18.28
CA LEU A 629 -24.28 19.91 19.57
C LEU A 629 -23.07 20.83 19.25
N PRO A 630 -22.73 21.80 20.11
CA PRO A 630 -22.37 23.14 19.67
C PRO A 630 -21.05 23.23 18.89
N GLU A 631 -21.14 23.91 17.74
CA GLU A 631 -20.00 24.50 17.05
C GLU A 631 -19.48 25.69 17.87
N GLY A 632 -18.23 25.60 18.33
CA GLY A 632 -17.50 26.71 18.95
C GLY A 632 -15.99 26.57 18.72
N PRO A 633 -15.26 27.67 18.44
CA PRO A 633 -13.84 27.63 18.11
C PRO A 633 -13.02 27.54 19.40
N ARG A 634 -12.88 26.33 19.96
CA ARG A 634 -11.84 25.85 20.89
C ARG A 634 -12.37 24.63 21.65
N ALA A 635 -12.17 23.45 21.08
CA ALA A 635 -12.12 22.20 21.84
C ALA A 635 -10.96 21.38 21.27
N GLY A 636 -9.88 21.25 22.05
CA GLY A 636 -8.72 20.44 21.69
C GLY A 636 -9.13 18.98 21.56
N ILE A 637 -8.87 18.39 20.40
CA ILE A 637 -9.10 16.97 20.15
C ILE A 637 -7.88 16.21 20.70
N SER A 638 -7.93 15.91 21.99
CA SER A 638 -7.19 14.80 22.57
C SER A 638 -8.22 13.89 23.25
N ASN A 639 -8.38 12.68 22.74
CA ASN A 639 -9.24 11.60 23.25
C ASN A 639 -10.72 11.58 22.83
N ILE A 640 -11.01 11.65 21.53
CA ILE A 640 -12.26 11.08 21.02
C ILE A 640 -11.90 9.88 20.15
N SER A 641 -11.94 8.69 20.75
CA SER A 641 -12.09 7.44 20.02
C SER A 641 -13.31 7.52 19.12
N SER A 642 -13.29 6.83 18.00
CA SER A 642 -14.25 6.89 16.89
C SER A 642 -15.71 6.47 17.19
N GLU A 643 -16.18 6.59 18.42
CA GLU A 643 -17.54 6.22 18.84
C GLU A 643 -18.15 7.35 19.66
N SER A 644 -18.95 8.19 18.99
CA SER A 644 -20.16 8.89 19.51
C SER A 644 -20.49 10.13 18.65
N ARG A 645 -20.71 9.94 17.35
CA ARG A 645 -21.76 10.78 16.72
C ARG A 645 -23.07 10.22 17.25
N GLN A 646 -23.88 11.05 17.92
CA GLN A 646 -25.24 10.66 18.26
C GLN A 646 -26.00 10.42 16.96
N ARG A 647 -26.19 9.14 16.63
CA ARG A 647 -26.99 8.70 15.49
C ARG A 647 -28.40 8.52 15.99
N LEU A 648 -29.35 9.20 15.35
CA LEU A 648 -30.75 8.98 15.63
C LEU A 648 -31.25 7.83 14.77
N MET A 649 -31.88 6.85 15.41
CA MET A 649 -32.59 5.79 14.71
C MET A 649 -33.92 6.32 14.20
N VAL A 650 -34.10 6.35 12.87
CA VAL A 650 -35.34 6.79 12.22
C VAL A 650 -36.32 5.62 12.12
N PHE A 651 -35.80 4.40 11.92
CA PHE A 651 -36.57 3.16 12.01
C PHE A 651 -35.76 2.10 12.75
N ASN A 652 -36.35 1.54 13.82
CA ASN A 652 -35.79 0.43 14.57
C ASN A 652 -36.35 -0.91 14.06
N SER A 653 -35.47 -1.86 13.72
CA SER A 653 -35.84 -3.22 13.33
C SER A 653 -36.04 -4.14 14.54
N GLU A 654 -35.63 -3.76 15.75
CA GLU A 654 -35.75 -4.55 16.97
C GLU A 654 -36.18 -3.65 18.14
N GLU A 655 -37.49 -3.55 18.42
CA GLU A 655 -37.94 -3.09 19.74
C GLU A 655 -38.05 -4.28 20.69
N GLU A 656 -37.05 -4.46 21.55
CA GLU A 656 -37.29 -5.05 22.87
C GLU A 656 -37.86 -3.94 23.76
N TYR A 657 -39.14 -4.05 24.11
CA TYR A 657 -39.69 -3.32 25.25
C TYR A 657 -39.57 -4.24 26.47
N GLU A 658 -38.64 -3.92 27.37
CA GLU A 658 -38.74 -4.36 28.76
C GLU A 658 -39.91 -3.62 29.41
N ASP A 659 -40.76 -4.37 30.12
CA ASP A 659 -41.84 -3.92 31.00
C ASP A 659 -43.07 -3.26 30.37
N PHE A 660 -44.00 -4.09 29.88
CA PHE A 660 -45.44 -3.84 30.09
C PHE A 660 -46.20 -5.18 30.16
N GLU A 661 -46.08 -5.87 31.29
CA GLU A 661 -47.05 -6.89 31.68
C GLU A 661 -48.38 -6.20 32.04
N LYS A 662 -49.33 -6.20 31.10
CA LYS A 662 -50.80 -6.41 31.27
C LYS A 662 -51.59 -5.71 30.16
N GLU A 663 -51.93 -6.48 29.13
CA GLU A 663 -53.33 -6.73 28.73
C GLU A 663 -53.35 -7.71 27.55
N GLN A 664 -53.94 -8.88 27.79
CA GLN A 664 -54.33 -9.86 26.78
C GLN A 664 -55.53 -9.30 26.01
N ASP A 665 -55.44 -9.21 24.66
CA ASP A 665 -56.25 -10.03 23.73
C ASP A 665 -56.21 -9.60 22.25
N ASP A 666 -55.31 -8.72 21.82
CA ASP A 666 -55.03 -8.54 20.38
C ASP A 666 -53.55 -8.77 20.10
N ALA A 667 -53.24 -9.97 19.60
CA ALA A 667 -51.93 -10.34 19.10
C ALA A 667 -51.61 -9.60 17.79
N LYS A 668 -51.47 -8.27 17.83
CA LYS A 668 -50.67 -7.52 16.86
C LYS A 668 -49.21 -7.93 17.08
N LYS A 669 -48.79 -9.02 16.43
CA LYS A 669 -47.38 -9.33 16.22
C LYS A 669 -46.71 -8.07 15.68
N ARG A 670 -45.91 -7.42 16.52
CA ARG A 670 -45.13 -6.24 16.15
C ARG A 670 -44.25 -6.62 14.97
N GLN A 671 -44.42 -5.91 13.85
CA GLN A 671 -43.86 -6.27 12.55
C GLN A 671 -42.41 -5.80 12.47
N LYS A 672 -41.47 -6.74 12.32
CA LYS A 672 -40.05 -6.43 12.06
C LYS A 672 -39.92 -5.89 10.65
N CYS A 673 -39.57 -4.62 10.48
CA CYS A 673 -39.24 -4.02 9.20
C CYS A 673 -37.72 -4.13 8.93
N GLU A 674 -37.32 -4.97 7.99
CA GLU A 674 -35.93 -5.05 7.52
C GLU A 674 -35.81 -4.35 6.16
N PHE A 675 -34.89 -3.38 6.05
CA PHE A 675 -34.56 -2.72 4.78
C PHE A 675 -33.32 -3.36 4.17
N SER A 676 -33.37 -3.65 2.87
CA SER A 676 -32.22 -4.12 2.09
C SER A 676 -32.18 -3.39 0.76
N VAL A 677 -30.97 -3.17 0.24
CA VAL A 677 -30.78 -2.60 -1.10
C VAL A 677 -30.08 -3.65 -1.96
N THR A 678 -30.65 -3.98 -3.12
CA THR A 678 -30.08 -4.90 -4.12
C THR A 678 -30.09 -4.23 -5.49
N GLY A 679 -28.92 -3.86 -6.02
CA GLY A 679 -28.79 -3.05 -7.24
C GLY A 679 -29.52 -1.72 -7.13
N SER A 680 -30.50 -1.53 -8.01
CA SER A 680 -31.41 -0.39 -7.98
C SER A 680 -32.66 -0.63 -7.12
N GLU A 681 -32.86 -1.80 -6.53
CA GLU A 681 -34.07 -2.10 -5.78
C GLU A 681 -33.82 -1.86 -4.29
N VAL A 682 -34.61 -1.00 -3.65
CA VAL A 682 -34.74 -1.05 -2.17
C VAL A 682 -35.90 -2.00 -1.92
N LEU A 683 -35.70 -2.95 -1.03
CA LEU A 683 -36.69 -3.92 -0.61
C LEU A 683 -36.89 -3.75 0.89
N PHE A 684 -38.14 -3.74 1.34
CA PHE A 684 -38.45 -3.88 2.76
C PHE A 684 -39.29 -5.13 3.00
N SER A 685 -39.01 -5.84 4.08
CA SER A 685 -39.83 -6.95 4.53
C SER A 685 -40.40 -6.65 5.90
N ARG A 686 -41.71 -6.90 6.05
CA ARG A 686 -42.36 -7.09 7.34
C ARG A 686 -42.35 -8.60 7.62
N ASP A 687 -41.72 -9.02 8.71
CA ASP A 687 -41.65 -10.41 9.24
C ASP A 687 -40.52 -11.32 8.71
N ASN A 688 -39.25 -11.02 9.05
CA ASN A 688 -38.09 -11.91 8.85
C ASN A 688 -37.99 -12.47 7.40
N GLY A 689 -38.27 -11.65 6.39
CA GLY A 689 -38.16 -12.05 4.98
C GLY A 689 -39.32 -12.90 4.44
N LYS A 690 -40.40 -13.12 5.20
CA LYS A 690 -41.56 -13.94 4.75
C LYS A 690 -42.50 -13.21 3.80
N THR A 691 -42.55 -11.89 3.89
CA THR A 691 -43.47 -11.06 3.11
C THR A 691 -42.75 -9.79 2.67
N TRP A 692 -42.41 -9.74 1.37
CA TRP A 692 -41.83 -8.56 0.73
C TRP A 692 -42.97 -7.71 0.17
N HIS A 693 -43.34 -6.67 0.91
CA HIS A 693 -44.43 -5.79 0.49
C HIS A 693 -43.82 -4.59 -0.24
N ARG A 694 -43.97 -4.57 -1.56
CA ARG A 694 -43.65 -3.45 -2.48
C ARG A 694 -42.15 -3.25 -2.80
N ARG A 695 -41.91 -2.84 -4.05
CA ARG A 695 -40.60 -2.66 -4.68
C ARG A 695 -40.33 -1.18 -4.85
N PHE A 696 -39.16 -0.71 -4.45
CA PHE A 696 -38.68 0.64 -4.76
C PHE A 696 -37.66 0.55 -5.91
N TYR A 697 -37.50 1.63 -6.69
CA TYR A 697 -36.44 1.69 -7.69
C TYR A 697 -35.56 2.93 -7.48
N LEU A 698 -34.25 2.71 -7.52
CA LEU A 698 -33.19 3.71 -7.48
C LEU A 698 -32.89 4.13 -8.92
N LYS A 699 -33.01 5.42 -9.20
CA LYS A 699 -32.59 6.02 -10.47
C LYS A 699 -31.69 7.20 -10.14
N GLY A 700 -30.37 7.05 -10.21
CA GLY A 700 -29.48 8.12 -9.75
C GLY A 700 -29.19 8.02 -8.24
N ASP A 701 -29.06 9.18 -7.58
CA ASP A 701 -28.95 9.32 -6.12
C ASP A 701 -30.33 9.32 -5.43
N MET A 702 -31.32 8.71 -6.10
CA MET A 702 -32.74 8.96 -5.87
C MET A 702 -33.48 7.66 -5.65
N VAL A 703 -34.25 7.55 -4.57
CA VAL A 703 -35.28 6.50 -4.41
C VAL A 703 -36.58 7.04 -4.99
N GLY A 704 -37.16 6.37 -5.98
CA GLY A 704 -38.47 6.72 -6.55
C GLY A 704 -39.55 5.73 -6.17
N PHE A 705 -40.74 6.22 -5.85
CA PHE A 705 -41.94 5.41 -5.65
C PHE A 705 -42.62 5.14 -6.99
N THR A 706 -42.82 3.88 -7.34
CA THR A 706 -43.79 3.47 -8.36
C THR A 706 -44.67 2.37 -7.79
N PHE A 707 -45.90 2.73 -7.43
CA PHE A 707 -46.92 1.76 -7.08
C PHE A 707 -47.28 0.98 -8.35
N GLY A 708 -46.92 -0.31 -8.38
CA GLY A 708 -47.43 -1.24 -9.38
C GLY A 708 -48.95 -1.31 -9.31
N ASP A 709 -49.59 -1.76 -10.40
CA ASP A 709 -51.04 -1.88 -10.44
C ASP A 709 -51.53 -2.67 -9.23
N PRO A 710 -52.52 -2.14 -8.48
CA PRO A 710 -53.06 -2.83 -7.33
C PRO A 710 -53.55 -4.20 -7.79
N HIS A 711 -53.07 -5.25 -7.11
CA HIS A 711 -53.72 -6.53 -7.19
C HIS A 711 -55.19 -6.31 -6.80
N PRO A 712 -56.19 -6.85 -7.51
CA PRO A 712 -57.62 -6.52 -7.33
C PRO A 712 -58.23 -6.88 -5.95
N TYR A 713 -57.40 -7.23 -4.98
CA TYR A 713 -57.78 -7.67 -3.63
C TYR A 713 -57.20 -6.80 -2.50
N TYR A 714 -56.51 -5.70 -2.81
CA TYR A 714 -56.00 -4.78 -1.78
C TYR A 714 -56.55 -3.38 -2.01
N ASP A 715 -57.29 -2.87 -1.01
CA ASP A 715 -57.90 -1.55 -0.98
C ASP A 715 -56.84 -0.44 -0.91
N ASP A 716 -57.19 0.73 -1.46
CA ASP A 716 -56.40 1.98 -1.43
C ASP A 716 -56.03 2.44 0.00
N GLU A 717 -56.67 1.87 1.03
CA GLU A 717 -56.35 2.13 2.44
C GLU A 717 -54.95 1.67 2.85
N ASP A 718 -54.40 0.59 2.30
CA ASP A 718 -53.04 0.12 2.65
C ASP A 718 -51.94 1.07 2.12
N VAL A 719 -52.23 1.82 1.06
CA VAL A 719 -51.35 2.88 0.56
C VAL A 719 -51.44 4.13 1.44
N LYS A 720 -52.65 4.48 1.90
CA LYS A 720 -52.87 5.58 2.85
C LYS A 720 -52.29 5.30 4.24
N LEU A 721 -52.43 4.08 4.75
CA LEU A 721 -51.85 3.61 6.01
C LEU A 721 -50.32 3.67 5.98
N PHE A 722 -49.68 3.31 4.87
CA PHE A 722 -48.23 3.50 4.72
C PHE A 722 -47.81 4.97 4.71
N MET A 723 -48.60 5.88 4.13
CA MET A 723 -48.30 7.31 4.20
C MET A 723 -48.57 7.91 5.59
N LEU A 724 -49.54 7.38 6.34
CA LEU A 724 -49.85 7.83 7.69
C LEU A 724 -48.83 7.31 8.71
N ASP A 725 -48.42 6.04 8.62
CA ASP A 725 -47.43 5.40 9.52
C ASP A 725 -45.97 5.77 9.20
N ALA A 726 -45.69 6.40 8.06
CA ALA A 726 -44.36 6.92 7.73
C ALA A 726 -44.21 8.43 7.99
N ILE A 727 -45.32 9.11 8.31
CA ILE A 727 -45.38 10.56 8.58
C ILE A 727 -45.69 10.84 10.06
N TYR A 728 -46.35 9.92 10.77
CA TYR A 728 -46.35 9.83 12.24
C TYR A 728 -45.25 8.88 12.70
#